data_AF-A0A9J7ADX3-F1
#
_entry.id   AF-A0A9J7ADX3-F1
#
_cell.length_a   1.000
_cell.length_b   1.000
_cell.length_c   1.000
_cell.angle_alpha   90.00
_cell.angle_beta   90.00
_cell.angle_gamma   90.00
#
_symmetry.space_group_name_H-M   'P 1'
#
loop_
_entity.id
_entity.type
_entity.pdbx_description
1 polymer ?
#
loop_
_entity_poly.entity_id
_entity_poly.type
_entity_poly.pdbx_seq_one_letter_code
_entity_poly.pdbx_strand_id
1 'polypeptide(L)'
;MPAFPTKNKLFTVAILSAIVSACGGGGGGGGGGGGGDGGGGGGGGGGGGGPEITPDPEPLAPITSLELLDPTPGAEDRFGSQVLQLSNGNVVVTDAGDSSVAEKNGAVHLYSPRSATPIASVYGDDENDQVGRRIELVGDNFYVIASPTDTVNGIANAGSVRLMHGSTGEQLAIVTGKTANAFLGSGSITQLTNGHFVAASSSAAVGSLSGAGSVQLLNGVTGEPIGEPLTGAAENDSFGGDVYALPNNNYVIVSSGASNGEIEDAGSVVLVDGETGLQIGATLFGDQEDDRIGRKELAILGNGNYVVTSPSDSHGDISRAGSIRLFNGATGVQIGATVYGDQTDDLIGNNGTFALDNGNYVVASASDNEKGVSYAGSVRLFDGKTGAAIGSPIVGDANNDQIGSAITVLPGGNFVIISTSDNENGIEDAGSVRLIDGNTGKPIGQPLVGNDAEDKLGGIKGVYVLNNGNYVVASPNDDENSVTDAGSVRLVDGRNGQQIGDAFIGDNESDRIGSTDVLALSNGHYVVISGSDMVNGVADAGSIQLFNGETGEAIGTPKAGESQADQLGRGDMVELDTNHFVVLSTFDNENGVEDAGSVRLYNSTSGEQIGDAIAGETKLDMLFAYLVKSTDGDYYLLAKPAADKSNLEDSGQVRIVAPASSTPQ
;
A
#
# COMPACT_ATOMS: atom_id res chain seq x y z
N MET A 1 0.53 -12.58 18.26
CA MET A 1 0.32 -12.58 16.81
C MET A 1 1.08 -11.40 16.24
N PRO A 2 2.07 -11.57 15.35
CA PRO A 2 2.65 -10.43 14.66
C PRO A 2 1.56 -9.79 13.80
N ALA A 3 1.46 -8.46 13.84
CA ALA A 3 0.65 -7.72 12.90
C ALA A 3 1.28 -7.93 11.51
N PHE A 4 0.59 -8.69 10.65
CA PHE A 4 0.93 -8.77 9.24
C PHE A 4 0.82 -7.36 8.64
N PRO A 5 1.62 -7.01 7.61
CA PRO A 5 1.52 -5.72 6.98
C PRO A 5 0.08 -5.52 6.50
N THR A 6 -0.62 -4.58 7.12
CA THR A 6 -1.79 -3.96 6.49
C THR A 6 -1.32 -3.46 5.13
N LYS A 7 -2.13 -3.68 4.08
CA LYS A 7 -1.91 -3.19 2.72
C LYS A 7 -1.64 -1.67 2.74
N ASN A 8 -0.42 -1.25 3.07
CA ASN A 8 0.11 0.04 2.69
C ASN A 8 0.35 -0.13 1.20
N LYS A 9 -0.65 0.23 0.39
CA LYS A 9 -0.39 0.58 -1.00
C LYS A 9 0.73 1.61 -0.91
N LEU A 10 1.96 1.22 -1.27
CA LEU A 10 2.99 2.17 -1.58
C LEU A 10 2.36 3.12 -2.58
N PHE A 11 2.11 4.36 -2.17
CA PHE A 11 1.92 5.43 -3.14
C PHE A 11 3.23 5.50 -3.90
N THR A 12 3.32 4.80 -5.02
CA THR A 12 4.37 5.03 -6.01
C THR A 12 4.17 6.47 -6.46
N VAL A 13 4.94 7.39 -5.88
CA VAL A 13 5.15 8.70 -6.49
C VAL A 13 5.84 8.40 -7.80
N ALA A 14 5.08 8.36 -8.89
CA ALA A 14 5.62 8.28 -10.23
C ALA A 14 6.47 9.54 -10.45
N ILE A 15 7.79 9.42 -10.27
CA ILE A 15 8.74 10.47 -10.69
C ILE A 15 8.74 10.43 -12.21
N LEU A 16 7.89 11.25 -12.82
CA LEU A 16 7.87 11.45 -14.27
C LEU A 16 9.15 12.24 -14.64
N SER A 17 10.24 11.52 -14.93
CA SER A 17 11.47 12.14 -15.42
C SER A 17 11.25 12.56 -16.89
N ALA A 18 10.82 13.81 -17.09
CA ALA A 18 10.70 14.41 -18.41
C ALA A 18 12.10 14.69 -18.98
N ILE A 19 12.64 13.75 -19.78
CA ILE A 19 13.80 14.04 -20.62
C ILE A 19 13.32 14.86 -21.83
N VAL A 20 13.46 16.17 -21.73
CA VAL A 20 13.39 17.08 -22.89
C VAL A 20 14.66 16.86 -23.71
N SER A 21 14.56 16.04 -24.77
CA SER A 21 15.63 15.95 -25.77
C SER A 21 15.58 17.20 -26.66
N ALA A 22 16.44 18.17 -26.34
CA ALA A 22 16.76 19.27 -27.23
C ALA A 22 17.82 18.78 -28.24
N CYS A 23 17.44 18.55 -29.50
CA CYS A 23 18.40 18.54 -30.60
C CYS A 23 18.03 19.62 -31.64
N GLY A 24 18.81 20.70 -31.62
CA GLY A 24 18.79 21.73 -32.64
C GLY A 24 19.58 21.29 -33.88
N GLY A 25 18.89 21.27 -35.01
CA GLY A 25 19.26 21.86 -36.31
C GLY A 25 20.67 21.74 -36.90
N GLY A 26 20.69 21.27 -38.15
CA GLY A 26 21.71 21.53 -39.18
C GLY A 26 22.27 20.22 -39.75
N GLY A 27 22.21 19.87 -41.04
CA GLY A 27 21.95 20.61 -42.27
C GLY A 27 23.00 20.18 -43.31
N GLY A 28 22.55 19.58 -44.42
CA GLY A 28 23.25 19.68 -45.72
C GLY A 28 23.98 18.44 -46.28
N GLY A 29 23.53 18.02 -47.48
CA GLY A 29 24.32 17.45 -48.60
C GLY A 29 24.91 16.04 -48.42
N GLY A 30 24.78 15.06 -49.31
CA GLY A 30 24.58 15.08 -50.76
C GLY A 30 25.74 14.33 -51.45
N GLY A 31 25.46 13.15 -52.01
CA GLY A 31 26.19 12.62 -53.19
C GLY A 31 27.25 11.53 -53.00
N GLY A 32 26.97 10.35 -53.58
CA GLY A 32 27.83 9.78 -54.63
C GLY A 32 28.90 8.74 -54.26
N GLY A 33 28.55 7.47 -54.40
CA GLY A 33 29.17 6.52 -55.35
C GLY A 33 30.68 6.22 -55.35
N GLY A 34 31.01 4.96 -55.05
CA GLY A 34 31.70 4.09 -56.02
C GLY A 34 33.24 3.99 -55.97
N GLY A 35 33.70 2.85 -55.43
CA GLY A 35 34.57 1.89 -56.15
C GLY A 35 36.07 2.14 -56.27
N GLY A 36 36.85 1.09 -56.01
CA GLY A 36 38.08 0.80 -56.75
C GLY A 36 39.38 0.69 -55.93
N ASP A 37 39.70 -0.56 -55.58
CA ASP A 37 41.00 -1.25 -55.69
C ASP A 37 42.33 -0.59 -55.28
N GLY A 38 43.12 -1.37 -54.52
CA GLY A 38 44.52 -1.59 -54.88
C GLY A 38 45.57 -1.38 -53.80
N GLY A 39 45.90 -2.47 -53.10
CA GLY A 39 47.29 -2.96 -53.00
C GLY A 39 48.35 -2.17 -52.20
N GLY A 40 48.83 -2.82 -51.14
CA GLY A 40 50.27 -3.07 -51.00
C GLY A 40 51.05 -2.26 -49.96
N GLY A 41 51.44 -2.96 -48.89
CA GLY A 41 52.84 -2.95 -48.44
C GLY A 41 53.26 -2.01 -47.32
N GLY A 42 53.63 -2.61 -46.18
CA GLY A 42 54.90 -2.32 -45.51
C GLY A 42 54.90 -1.36 -44.32
N GLY A 43 54.99 -1.95 -43.12
CA GLY A 43 56.00 -1.60 -42.11
C GLY A 43 55.84 -0.30 -41.29
N GLY A 44 55.97 -0.44 -39.97
CA GLY A 44 56.40 0.64 -39.07
C GLY A 44 55.48 0.84 -37.88
N GLY A 45 55.98 0.52 -36.69
CA GLY A 45 55.27 0.73 -35.44
C GLY A 45 55.08 2.20 -35.06
N GLY A 46 54.11 2.44 -34.19
CA GLY A 46 53.85 3.73 -33.56
C GLY A 46 52.59 3.60 -32.70
N GLY A 47 52.77 3.56 -31.38
CA GLY A 47 51.67 3.55 -30.43
C GLY A 47 50.82 4.81 -30.55
N GLY A 48 49.51 4.62 -30.61
CA GLY A 48 48.50 5.64 -30.45
C GLY A 48 47.29 4.95 -29.84
N GLY A 49 47.12 5.08 -28.53
CA GLY A 49 45.89 4.66 -27.84
C GLY A 49 44.73 5.50 -28.35
N GLY A 50 43.94 4.94 -29.26
CA GLY A 50 42.56 5.36 -29.41
C GLY A 50 41.77 4.94 -28.16
N PRO A 51 40.67 5.61 -27.82
CA PRO A 51 39.81 5.15 -26.74
C PRO A 51 39.37 3.73 -27.12
N GLU A 52 39.76 2.77 -26.31
CA GLU A 52 39.25 1.42 -26.34
C GLU A 52 37.73 1.57 -26.16
N ILE A 53 37.00 1.35 -27.24
CA ILE A 53 35.55 1.23 -27.19
C ILE A 53 35.34 -0.07 -26.44
N THR A 54 35.17 0.02 -25.12
CA THR A 54 34.71 -1.12 -24.33
C THR A 54 33.44 -1.62 -25.03
N PRO A 55 33.37 -2.88 -25.45
CA PRO A 55 32.12 -3.41 -25.97
C PRO A 55 31.05 -3.11 -24.92
N ASP A 56 29.86 -2.69 -25.39
CA ASP A 56 28.70 -2.58 -24.50
C ASP A 56 28.65 -3.86 -23.65
N PRO A 57 28.47 -3.74 -22.32
CA PRO A 57 28.41 -4.92 -21.46
C PRO A 57 27.39 -5.88 -22.06
N GLU A 58 27.79 -7.16 -22.23
CA GLU A 58 26.87 -8.17 -22.73
C GLU A 58 25.55 -8.08 -21.96
N PRO A 59 24.38 -8.12 -22.65
CA PRO A 59 23.10 -8.09 -21.97
C PRO A 59 23.09 -9.19 -20.91
N LEU A 60 22.75 -8.83 -19.67
CA LEU A 60 22.57 -9.81 -18.62
C LEU A 60 21.59 -10.88 -19.13
N ALA A 61 21.87 -12.16 -18.84
CA ALA A 61 21.02 -13.26 -19.29
C ALA A 61 19.54 -13.00 -18.92
N PRO A 62 18.55 -13.59 -19.59
CA PRO A 62 17.17 -13.51 -19.15
C PRO A 62 16.99 -14.06 -17.72
N ILE A 63 16.05 -13.52 -16.95
CA ILE A 63 15.65 -14.11 -15.65
C ILE A 63 14.86 -15.39 -15.95
N THR A 64 15.14 -16.44 -15.19
CA THR A 64 14.44 -17.74 -15.28
C THR A 64 13.84 -18.09 -13.93
N SER A 65 12.73 -18.81 -13.93
CA SER A 65 12.11 -19.28 -12.70
C SER A 65 13.08 -20.09 -11.84
N LEU A 66 13.12 -19.80 -10.55
CA LEU A 66 14.11 -20.31 -9.60
C LEU A 66 13.55 -20.24 -8.19
N GLU A 67 13.89 -21.19 -7.34
CA GLU A 67 13.63 -21.12 -5.90
C GLU A 67 14.82 -20.48 -5.16
N LEU A 68 14.52 -19.54 -4.25
CA LEU A 68 15.51 -18.98 -3.33
C LEU A 68 15.66 -19.94 -2.15
N LEU A 69 16.89 -20.41 -1.90
CA LEU A 69 17.16 -21.38 -0.86
C LEU A 69 17.42 -20.65 0.45
N ASP A 70 16.59 -20.94 1.43
CA ASP A 70 16.89 -20.73 2.84
C ASP A 70 18.23 -21.43 3.20
N PRO A 71 19.23 -20.69 3.71
CA PRO A 71 20.51 -21.26 4.12
C PRO A 71 20.41 -22.19 5.33
N THR A 72 19.42 -22.02 6.19
CA THR A 72 19.32 -22.62 7.52
C THR A 72 17.91 -23.12 7.85
N PRO A 73 17.29 -23.95 6.98
CA PRO A 73 15.88 -24.31 7.13
C PRO A 73 15.58 -25.12 8.38
N GLY A 74 14.58 -24.64 9.11
CA GLY A 74 13.99 -25.23 10.29
C GLY A 74 12.45 -25.20 10.21
N ALA A 75 11.82 -25.94 11.12
CA ALA A 75 10.36 -25.89 11.26
C ALA A 75 9.96 -24.56 11.94
N GLU A 76 8.83 -23.97 11.52
CA GLU A 76 8.28 -22.69 12.00
C GLU A 76 9.14 -21.44 11.71
N ASP A 77 10.15 -21.57 10.85
CA ASP A 77 11.02 -20.46 10.44
C ASP A 77 10.24 -19.41 9.61
N ARG A 78 9.31 -19.90 8.78
CA ARG A 78 8.43 -19.08 7.92
C ARG A 78 9.24 -18.18 6.99
N PHE A 79 10.25 -18.76 6.34
CA PHE A 79 11.09 -18.11 5.34
C PHE A 79 10.22 -17.43 4.27
N GLY A 80 10.47 -16.15 4.02
CA GLY A 80 9.65 -15.34 3.10
C GLY A 80 8.46 -14.65 3.75
N SER A 81 8.39 -14.60 5.08
CA SER A 81 7.40 -13.80 5.81
C SER A 81 7.33 -12.32 5.35
N GLN A 82 8.47 -11.75 4.94
CA GLN A 82 8.56 -10.52 4.16
C GLN A 82 9.57 -10.69 3.02
N VAL A 83 9.21 -10.16 1.85
CA VAL A 83 10.04 -10.13 0.65
C VAL A 83 10.01 -8.72 0.09
N LEU A 84 11.19 -8.14 -0.11
CA LEU A 84 11.37 -6.81 -0.64
C LEU A 84 12.28 -6.88 -1.87
N GLN A 85 11.80 -6.38 -3.01
CA GLN A 85 12.66 -6.18 -4.16
C GLN A 85 13.27 -4.77 -4.11
N LEU A 86 14.58 -4.68 -4.31
CA LEU A 86 15.33 -3.44 -4.38
C LEU A 86 15.34 -2.89 -5.82
N SER A 87 15.62 -1.60 -5.99
CA SER A 87 15.62 -0.98 -7.33
C SER A 87 16.69 -1.56 -8.27
N ASN A 88 17.74 -2.17 -7.73
CA ASN A 88 18.77 -2.88 -8.49
C ASN A 88 18.35 -4.30 -8.93
N GLY A 89 17.13 -4.73 -8.57
CA GLY A 89 16.56 -6.04 -8.86
C GLY A 89 16.89 -7.14 -7.84
N ASN A 90 17.82 -6.90 -6.90
CA ASN A 90 18.08 -7.85 -5.80
C ASN A 90 16.87 -7.96 -4.88
N VAL A 91 16.82 -9.07 -4.15
CA VAL A 91 15.67 -9.46 -3.34
C VAL A 91 16.13 -9.67 -1.90
N VAL A 92 15.49 -9.02 -0.96
CA VAL A 92 15.69 -9.22 0.48
C VAL A 92 14.56 -10.11 0.99
N VAL A 93 14.91 -11.17 1.70
CA VAL A 93 13.96 -12.15 2.25
C VAL A 93 14.19 -12.27 3.75
N THR A 94 13.13 -12.23 4.53
CA THR A 94 13.19 -12.39 5.98
C THR A 94 12.93 -13.82 6.41
N ASP A 95 13.61 -14.22 7.47
CA ASP A 95 13.41 -15.45 8.20
C ASP A 95 13.44 -15.14 9.70
N ALA A 96 12.41 -14.47 10.20
CA ALA A 96 12.39 -14.01 11.59
C ALA A 96 12.23 -15.17 12.60
N GLY A 97 11.94 -16.39 12.13
CA GLY A 97 11.83 -17.59 12.94
C GLY A 97 13.14 -18.37 13.08
N ASP A 98 14.11 -18.15 12.19
CA ASP A 98 15.42 -18.83 12.17
C ASP A 98 15.99 -19.03 13.58
N SER A 99 16.36 -20.27 13.86
CA SER A 99 16.91 -20.71 15.13
C SER A 99 18.31 -21.33 15.00
N SER A 100 19.06 -20.91 13.98
CA SER A 100 20.33 -21.53 13.60
C SER A 100 21.51 -21.11 14.48
N VAL A 101 21.44 -19.93 15.10
CA VAL A 101 22.45 -19.37 16.02
C VAL A 101 21.99 -19.50 17.47
N ALA A 102 20.74 -19.12 17.76
CA ALA A 102 20.07 -19.22 19.06
C ALA A 102 18.55 -19.43 18.83
N GLU A 103 17.78 -19.84 19.84
CA GLU A 103 16.33 -20.01 19.65
C GLU A 103 15.69 -18.69 19.20
N LYS A 104 15.08 -18.68 18.01
CA LYS A 104 14.45 -17.52 17.36
C LYS A 104 15.36 -16.29 17.24
N ASN A 105 16.64 -16.50 16.91
CA ASN A 105 17.55 -15.40 16.60
C ASN A 105 17.08 -14.58 15.39
N GLY A 106 16.40 -15.22 14.44
CA GLY A 106 15.97 -14.62 13.18
C GLY A 106 17.13 -14.31 12.23
N ALA A 107 16.81 -14.14 10.96
CA ALA A 107 17.74 -13.85 9.89
C ALA A 107 17.12 -13.00 8.76
N VAL A 108 17.99 -12.38 7.97
CA VAL A 108 17.65 -11.69 6.72
C VAL A 108 18.67 -12.05 5.66
N HIS A 109 18.18 -12.35 4.47
CA HIS A 109 18.98 -12.84 3.36
C HIS A 109 18.82 -11.94 2.13
N LEU A 110 19.93 -11.53 1.53
CA LEU A 110 19.96 -10.77 0.29
C LEU A 110 20.30 -11.72 -0.87
N TYR A 111 19.48 -11.73 -1.92
CA TYR A 111 19.64 -12.58 -3.10
C TYR A 111 19.80 -11.73 -4.37
N SER A 112 20.54 -12.27 -5.32
CA SER A 112 20.38 -11.90 -6.73
C SER A 112 19.20 -12.67 -7.30
N PRO A 113 18.37 -12.09 -8.19
CA PRO A 113 17.25 -12.83 -8.78
C PRO A 113 17.67 -13.95 -9.74
N ARG A 114 18.99 -14.16 -9.88
CA ARG A 114 19.63 -15.14 -10.76
C ARG A 114 20.30 -16.28 -10.00
N SER A 115 20.27 -16.25 -8.67
CA SER A 115 21.02 -17.16 -7.82
C SER A 115 20.14 -17.72 -6.71
N ALA A 116 20.17 -19.05 -6.56
CA ALA A 116 19.45 -19.75 -5.51
C ALA A 116 20.02 -19.44 -4.12
N THR A 117 21.31 -19.13 -4.06
CA THR A 117 22.04 -18.85 -2.81
C THR A 117 22.14 -17.35 -2.56
N PRO A 118 22.12 -16.91 -1.30
CA PRO A 118 22.19 -15.49 -0.96
C PRO A 118 23.58 -14.91 -1.29
N ILE A 119 23.59 -13.62 -1.64
CA ILE A 119 24.75 -12.73 -1.68
C ILE A 119 25.30 -12.54 -0.26
N ALA A 120 24.40 -12.34 0.71
CA ALA A 120 24.74 -12.11 2.10
C ALA A 120 23.59 -12.51 3.02
N SER A 121 23.91 -12.85 4.27
CA SER A 121 22.95 -13.14 5.32
C SER A 121 23.33 -12.37 6.60
N VAL A 122 22.34 -11.89 7.32
CA VAL A 122 22.46 -11.30 8.66
C VAL A 122 21.67 -12.18 9.62
N TYR A 123 22.29 -12.59 10.72
CA TYR A 123 21.66 -13.40 11.77
C TYR A 123 21.65 -12.62 13.08
N GLY A 124 20.61 -12.82 13.91
CA GLY A 124 20.66 -12.46 15.33
C GLY A 124 21.69 -13.30 16.09
N ASP A 125 22.12 -12.81 17.24
CA ASP A 125 23.15 -13.44 18.07
C ASP A 125 22.65 -13.91 19.44
N ASP A 126 21.46 -13.50 19.86
CA ASP A 126 20.82 -13.87 21.10
C ASP A 126 19.42 -14.50 20.91
N GLU A 127 18.92 -15.12 21.98
CA GLU A 127 17.60 -15.75 22.02
C GLU A 127 16.48 -14.71 21.84
N ASN A 128 15.52 -15.00 20.97
CA ASN A 128 14.37 -14.14 20.65
C ASN A 128 14.73 -12.75 20.09
N ASP A 129 15.93 -12.55 19.53
CA ASP A 129 16.25 -11.32 18.81
C ASP A 129 15.29 -11.08 17.64
N GLN A 130 14.88 -12.16 16.97
CA GLN A 130 13.99 -12.15 15.81
C GLN A 130 14.47 -11.11 14.77
N VAL A 131 15.74 -11.14 14.41
CA VAL A 131 16.28 -10.27 13.36
C VAL A 131 15.48 -10.49 12.06
N GLY A 132 15.13 -9.40 11.37
CA GLY A 132 14.29 -9.46 10.18
C GLY A 132 12.79 -9.35 10.41
N ARG A 133 12.34 -8.98 11.63
CA ARG A 133 10.91 -8.69 11.88
C ARG A 133 10.30 -7.61 11.00
N ARG A 134 11.10 -6.64 10.56
CA ARG A 134 10.70 -5.67 9.54
C ARG A 134 11.88 -5.31 8.64
N ILE A 135 11.64 -5.31 7.34
CA ILE A 135 12.55 -4.75 6.34
C ILE A 135 11.86 -3.62 5.56
N GLU A 136 12.62 -2.58 5.22
CA GLU A 136 12.12 -1.42 4.45
C GLU A 136 13.15 -1.00 3.41
N LEU A 137 12.71 -0.65 2.19
CA LEU A 137 13.59 -0.03 1.19
C LEU A 137 13.91 1.40 1.65
N VAL A 138 15.17 1.80 1.57
CA VAL A 138 15.58 3.17 1.86
C VAL A 138 16.52 3.67 0.77
N GLY A 139 16.17 4.79 0.15
CA GLY A 139 16.88 5.29 -1.02
C GLY A 139 16.80 4.33 -2.20
N ASP A 140 17.70 4.48 -3.16
CA ASP A 140 17.64 3.67 -4.37
C ASP A 140 18.16 2.24 -4.13
N ASN A 141 19.21 2.07 -3.33
CA ASN A 141 19.94 0.79 -3.25
C ASN A 141 20.30 0.35 -1.83
N PHE A 142 19.56 0.80 -0.83
CA PHE A 142 19.77 0.40 0.56
C PHE A 142 18.47 -0.16 1.13
N TYR A 143 18.61 -0.96 2.17
CA TYR A 143 17.46 -1.42 2.93
C TYR A 143 17.80 -1.36 4.41
N VAL A 144 16.75 -1.19 5.21
CA VAL A 144 16.85 -1.18 6.66
C VAL A 144 16.28 -2.47 7.21
N ILE A 145 16.99 -3.07 8.17
CA ILE A 145 16.48 -4.15 9.01
C ILE A 145 16.16 -3.55 10.36
N ALA A 146 14.89 -3.58 10.76
CA ALA A 146 14.46 -3.18 12.09
C ALA A 146 14.15 -4.43 12.92
N SER A 147 14.78 -4.53 14.08
CA SER A 147 14.72 -5.70 14.97
C SER A 147 14.44 -5.21 16.39
N PRO A 148 13.17 -4.99 16.77
CA PRO A 148 12.83 -4.36 18.04
C PRO A 148 13.18 -5.20 19.27
N THR A 149 13.29 -6.51 19.12
CA THR A 149 13.60 -7.44 20.21
C THR A 149 15.10 -7.76 20.35
N ASP A 150 15.94 -7.19 19.48
CA ASP A 150 17.39 -7.40 19.44
C ASP A 150 18.04 -7.06 20.79
N THR A 151 18.77 -8.03 21.34
CA THR A 151 19.59 -7.86 22.54
C THR A 151 20.96 -7.37 22.13
N VAL A 152 21.27 -6.12 22.44
CA VAL A 152 22.51 -5.50 21.97
C VAL A 152 23.46 -5.31 23.14
N ASN A 153 24.67 -5.87 23.06
CA ASN A 153 25.72 -5.72 24.08
C ASN A 153 25.23 -6.13 25.49
N GLY A 154 24.38 -7.14 25.58
CA GLY A 154 23.77 -7.62 26.83
C GLY A 154 22.62 -6.77 27.36
N ILE A 155 22.13 -5.79 26.59
CA ILE A 155 20.94 -5.01 26.91
C ILE A 155 19.73 -5.68 26.27
N ALA A 156 18.95 -6.41 27.08
CA ALA A 156 17.78 -7.15 26.62
C ALA A 156 16.74 -6.24 25.95
N ASN A 157 16.24 -6.65 24.78
CA ASN A 157 15.23 -5.91 24.01
C ASN A 157 15.61 -4.43 23.80
N ALA A 158 16.90 -4.14 23.63
CA ALA A 158 17.34 -2.81 23.25
C ALA A 158 16.72 -2.42 21.89
N GLY A 159 16.63 -3.41 21.00
CA GLY A 159 16.25 -3.24 19.61
C GLY A 159 17.37 -2.60 18.79
N SER A 160 17.29 -2.80 17.48
CA SER A 160 18.24 -2.21 16.54
C SER A 160 17.61 -1.88 15.18
N VAL A 161 18.25 -0.93 14.52
CA VAL A 161 17.97 -0.50 13.15
C VAL A 161 19.28 -0.55 12.38
N ARG A 162 19.41 -1.48 11.45
CA ARG A 162 20.62 -1.74 10.65
C ARG A 162 20.42 -1.20 9.24
N LEU A 163 21.32 -0.35 8.75
CA LEU A 163 21.34 0.10 7.35
C LEU A 163 22.26 -0.83 6.55
N MET A 164 21.71 -1.40 5.47
CA MET A 164 22.36 -2.43 4.67
C MET A 164 22.52 -1.99 3.22
N HIS A 165 23.66 -2.30 2.61
CA HIS A 165 23.90 -2.05 1.19
C HIS A 165 23.25 -3.11 0.31
N GLY A 166 22.35 -2.72 -0.59
CA GLY A 166 21.49 -3.61 -1.37
C GLY A 166 22.19 -4.46 -2.43
N SER A 167 23.45 -4.18 -2.77
CA SER A 167 24.22 -4.98 -3.74
C SER A 167 25.22 -5.94 -3.11
N THR A 168 25.67 -5.66 -1.87
CA THR A 168 26.72 -6.44 -1.20
C THR A 168 26.25 -7.08 0.09
N GLY A 169 25.14 -6.60 0.67
CA GLY A 169 24.67 -6.97 2.01
C GLY A 169 25.58 -6.48 3.13
N GLU A 170 26.49 -5.54 2.86
CA GLU A 170 27.34 -4.93 3.88
C GLU A 170 26.48 -4.09 4.83
N GLN A 171 26.63 -4.30 6.14
CA GLN A 171 26.05 -3.42 7.14
C GLN A 171 26.86 -2.13 7.20
N LEU A 172 26.26 -1.01 6.81
CA LEU A 172 26.90 0.30 6.77
C LEU A 172 26.84 0.99 8.13
N ALA A 173 25.74 0.78 8.85
CA ALA A 173 25.55 1.30 10.19
C ALA A 173 24.51 0.51 10.96
N ILE A 174 24.57 0.67 12.28
CA ILE A 174 23.59 0.14 13.21
C ILE A 174 23.33 1.19 14.29
N VAL A 175 22.04 1.43 14.54
CA VAL A 175 21.58 2.21 15.68
C VAL A 175 20.93 1.24 16.64
N THR A 176 21.27 1.36 17.92
CA THR A 176 20.84 0.41 18.94
C THR A 176 20.21 1.14 20.12
N GLY A 177 19.23 0.50 20.75
CA GLY A 177 18.67 0.99 22.00
C GLY A 177 19.74 1.06 23.09
N LYS A 178 19.66 2.10 23.92
CA LYS A 178 20.63 2.35 25.01
C LYS A 178 20.15 1.82 26.37
N THR A 179 18.92 1.32 26.45
CA THR A 179 18.29 0.83 27.69
C THR A 179 17.56 -0.47 27.43
N ALA A 180 17.38 -1.29 28.48
CA ALA A 180 16.60 -2.52 28.36
C ALA A 180 15.15 -2.19 28.03
N ASN A 181 14.51 -3.01 27.17
CA ASN A 181 13.15 -2.78 26.67
C ASN A 181 12.99 -1.42 25.98
N ALA A 182 14.03 -0.93 25.31
CA ALA A 182 13.94 0.26 24.47
C ALA A 182 13.21 -0.02 23.16
N PHE A 183 13.15 -1.28 22.72
CA PHE A 183 12.45 -1.69 21.51
C PHE A 183 12.75 -0.79 20.29
N LEU A 184 14.01 -0.43 20.09
CA LEU A 184 14.40 0.44 18.97
C LEU A 184 13.99 -0.21 17.63
N GLY A 185 13.30 0.53 16.76
CA GLY A 185 12.69 0.01 15.54
C GLY A 185 11.31 -0.61 15.71
N SER A 186 10.61 -0.46 16.84
CA SER A 186 9.25 -1.01 17.02
C SER A 186 8.16 -0.28 16.24
N GLY A 187 8.36 1.00 15.90
CA GLY A 187 7.42 1.84 15.15
C GLY A 187 7.70 1.83 13.64
N SER A 188 7.32 2.88 12.91
CA SER A 188 7.56 2.98 11.47
C SER A 188 9.04 3.25 11.11
N ILE A 189 9.44 2.87 9.90
CA ILE A 189 10.60 3.44 9.20
C ILE A 189 10.04 4.30 8.07
N THR A 190 10.26 5.61 8.13
CA THR A 190 9.69 6.55 7.15
C THR A 190 10.80 7.19 6.34
N GLN A 191 10.85 6.91 5.03
CA GLN A 191 11.81 7.54 4.11
C GLN A 191 11.42 8.99 3.82
N LEU A 192 12.41 9.88 3.79
CA LEU A 192 12.27 11.28 3.41
C LEU A 192 12.80 11.52 1.99
N THR A 193 12.30 12.58 1.34
CA THR A 193 12.65 12.93 -0.04
C THR A 193 14.10 13.40 -0.23
N ASN A 194 14.82 13.74 0.84
CA ASN A 194 16.26 14.04 0.84
C ASN A 194 17.14 12.78 0.98
N GLY A 195 16.52 11.59 1.01
CA GLY A 195 17.22 10.33 1.20
C GLY A 195 17.63 10.05 2.64
N HIS A 196 17.14 10.82 3.62
CA HIS A 196 17.18 10.42 5.03
C HIS A 196 16.00 9.52 5.37
N PHE A 197 16.03 8.91 6.56
CA PHE A 197 14.89 8.14 7.05
C PHE A 197 14.70 8.37 8.54
N VAL A 198 13.46 8.23 8.98
CA VAL A 198 13.05 8.39 10.37
C VAL A 198 12.74 7.02 10.94
N ALA A 199 13.40 6.66 12.03
CA ALA A 199 13.10 5.45 12.78
C ALA A 199 12.27 5.82 14.01
N ALA A 200 11.05 5.30 14.08
CA ALA A 200 10.19 5.45 15.24
C ALA A 200 10.21 4.20 16.12
N SER A 201 10.08 4.44 17.41
CA SER A 201 10.02 3.43 18.46
C SER A 201 8.96 3.82 19.45
N SER A 202 7.71 3.70 19.04
CA SER A 202 6.55 4.07 19.84
C SER A 202 6.51 3.39 21.19
N SER A 203 7.05 2.17 21.33
CA SER A 203 7.04 1.44 22.61
C SER A 203 8.30 1.67 23.47
N ALA A 204 9.20 2.56 23.07
CA ALA A 204 10.46 2.76 23.78
C ALA A 204 10.27 3.29 25.19
N ALA A 205 11.02 2.74 26.14
CA ALA A 205 11.21 3.38 27.44
C ALA A 205 12.16 4.59 27.32
N VAL A 206 11.80 5.70 27.97
CA VAL A 206 12.62 6.92 28.03
C VAL A 206 12.92 7.25 29.49
N GLY A 207 14.15 6.98 29.92
CA GLY A 207 14.52 7.10 31.34
C GLY A 207 13.73 6.10 32.20
N SER A 208 12.87 6.59 33.09
CA SER A 208 11.96 5.76 33.89
C SER A 208 10.57 5.59 33.29
N LEU A 209 10.26 6.30 32.20
CA LEU A 209 8.93 6.30 31.59
C LEU A 209 8.80 5.09 30.66
N SER A 210 7.95 4.13 31.02
CA SER A 210 7.64 2.98 30.17
C SER A 210 6.76 3.42 28.99
N GLY A 211 7.07 2.97 27.77
CA GLY A 211 6.24 3.23 26.59
C GLY A 211 6.09 4.71 26.20
N ALA A 212 7.00 5.58 26.65
CA ALA A 212 6.98 7.00 26.29
C ALA A 212 7.19 7.19 24.78
N GLY A 213 7.99 6.33 24.17
CA GLY A 213 8.28 6.36 22.74
C GLY A 213 9.41 7.31 22.36
N SER A 214 10.03 7.06 21.21
CA SER A 214 11.11 7.88 20.67
C SER A 214 11.13 7.88 19.14
N VAL A 215 11.65 8.95 18.56
CA VAL A 215 11.82 9.12 17.12
C VAL A 215 13.21 9.69 16.83
N GLN A 216 13.95 9.03 15.95
CA GLN A 216 15.30 9.44 15.54
C GLN A 216 15.36 9.64 14.02
N LEU A 217 15.85 10.80 13.59
CA LEU A 217 16.24 11.04 12.21
C LEU A 217 17.62 10.43 11.94
N LEU A 218 17.76 9.71 10.83
CA LEU A 218 18.95 8.98 10.44
C LEU A 218 19.37 9.35 9.02
N ASN A 219 20.67 9.50 8.81
CA ASN A 219 21.23 9.71 7.48
C ASN A 219 21.05 8.44 6.64
N GLY A 220 20.38 8.50 5.49
CA GLY A 220 20.13 7.29 4.69
C GLY A 220 21.30 6.75 3.89
N VAL A 221 22.47 7.40 3.93
CA VAL A 221 23.72 6.87 3.35
C VAL A 221 24.60 6.25 4.43
N THR A 222 24.79 6.96 5.55
CA THR A 222 25.70 6.51 6.62
C THR A 222 24.99 5.80 7.77
N GLY A 223 23.67 5.89 7.88
CA GLY A 223 22.86 5.40 9.01
C GLY A 223 23.12 6.10 10.34
N GLU A 224 23.98 7.12 10.37
CA GLU A 224 24.30 7.88 11.58
C GLU A 224 23.12 8.77 12.01
N PRO A 225 22.90 8.96 13.31
CA PRO A 225 21.85 9.84 13.82
C PRO A 225 22.12 11.30 13.47
N ILE A 226 21.06 11.96 13.01
CA ILE A 226 21.01 13.41 12.77
C ILE A 226 20.20 14.04 13.89
N GLY A 227 20.87 14.82 14.74
CA GLY A 227 20.26 15.40 15.92
C GLY A 227 20.02 14.40 17.05
N GLU A 228 19.58 14.91 18.20
CA GLU A 228 19.17 14.08 19.34
C GLU A 228 17.77 13.49 19.10
N PRO A 229 17.46 12.30 19.65
CA PRO A 229 16.14 11.70 19.50
C PRO A 229 15.06 12.56 20.16
N LEU A 230 13.92 12.69 19.50
CA LEU A 230 12.71 13.24 20.08
C LEU A 230 12.01 12.15 20.90
N THR A 231 11.44 12.50 22.04
CA THR A 231 10.89 11.52 23.00
C THR A 231 9.56 11.98 23.57
N GLY A 232 8.70 11.01 23.94
CA GLY A 232 7.50 11.27 24.72
C GLY A 232 7.83 11.76 26.13
N ALA A 233 6.90 12.49 26.74
CA ALA A 233 7.11 13.17 28.01
C ALA A 233 6.44 12.45 29.20
N ALA A 234 5.54 11.49 28.94
CA ALA A 234 4.84 10.69 29.93
C ALA A 234 4.86 9.20 29.59
N GLU A 235 4.44 8.37 30.56
CA GLU A 235 4.30 6.93 30.36
C GLU A 235 3.20 6.63 29.33
N ASN A 236 3.42 5.62 28.49
CA ASN A 236 2.50 5.15 27.45
C ASN A 236 2.10 6.19 26.38
N ASP A 237 2.77 7.36 26.32
CA ASP A 237 2.55 8.38 25.28
C ASP A 237 2.65 7.83 23.85
N SER A 238 3.37 6.71 23.69
CA SER A 238 3.56 6.04 22.41
C SER A 238 4.14 6.97 21.35
N PHE A 239 5.05 7.87 21.75
CA PHE A 239 5.59 8.90 20.88
C PHE A 239 6.28 8.30 19.64
N GLY A 240 5.90 8.76 18.44
CA GLY A 240 6.28 8.08 17.20
C GLY A 240 5.34 6.93 16.82
N GLY A 241 4.09 6.96 17.28
CA GLY A 241 3.05 6.02 16.84
C GLY A 241 2.90 6.00 15.32
N ASP A 242 2.80 7.18 14.72
CA ASP A 242 2.80 7.38 13.27
C ASP A 242 3.79 8.49 12.87
N VAL A 243 4.44 8.32 11.71
CA VAL A 243 5.38 9.31 11.15
C VAL A 243 5.11 9.49 9.67
N TYR A 244 4.78 10.73 9.28
CA TYR A 244 4.45 11.12 7.90
C TYR A 244 5.56 11.97 7.30
N ALA A 245 6.13 11.52 6.18
CA ALA A 245 7.01 12.35 5.37
C ALA A 245 6.20 13.41 4.61
N LEU A 246 6.74 14.63 4.54
CA LEU A 246 6.18 15.72 3.74
C LEU A 246 7.00 15.92 2.44
N PRO A 247 6.38 16.41 1.35
CA PRO A 247 7.07 16.66 0.08
C PRO A 247 8.25 17.65 0.15
N ASN A 248 8.36 18.42 1.23
CA ASN A 248 9.43 19.39 1.46
C ASN A 248 10.58 18.84 2.32
N ASN A 249 10.67 17.52 2.47
CA ASN A 249 11.61 16.78 3.35
C ASN A 249 11.31 16.84 4.84
N ASN A 250 10.45 17.73 5.33
CA ASN A 250 10.05 17.70 6.74
C ASN A 250 9.21 16.45 7.03
N TYR A 251 8.98 16.16 8.31
CA TYR A 251 8.11 15.07 8.71
C TYR A 251 7.25 15.45 9.90
N VAL A 252 6.12 14.79 10.04
CA VAL A 252 5.17 14.99 11.12
C VAL A 252 5.11 13.73 11.96
N ILE A 253 5.33 13.87 13.27
CA ILE A 253 5.14 12.81 14.25
C ILE A 253 3.75 12.97 14.84
N VAL A 254 2.99 11.88 14.89
CA VAL A 254 1.66 11.84 15.47
C VAL A 254 1.64 10.79 16.56
N SER A 255 1.07 11.15 17.70
CA SER A 255 1.01 10.28 18.88
C SER A 255 -0.30 10.53 19.58
N SER A 256 -1.35 9.86 19.09
CA SER A 256 -2.73 10.12 19.48
C SER A 256 -3.07 9.71 20.91
N GLY A 257 -2.23 8.90 21.57
CA GLY A 257 -2.34 8.57 22.99
C GLY A 257 -1.48 9.43 23.92
N ALA A 258 -0.79 10.46 23.39
CA ALA A 258 0.10 11.28 24.20
C ALA A 258 -0.67 12.11 25.23
N SER A 259 -0.17 12.17 26.46
CA SER A 259 -0.70 13.02 27.52
C SER A 259 -0.07 14.42 27.48
N ASN A 260 -0.80 15.43 27.94
CA ASN A 260 -0.31 16.81 28.06
C ASN A 260 -0.44 17.31 29.51
N GLY A 261 0.57 17.01 30.34
CA GLY A 261 0.49 17.28 31.78
C GLY A 261 -0.54 16.38 32.45
N GLU A 262 -1.59 16.96 33.02
CA GLU A 262 -2.68 16.23 33.68
C GLU A 262 -3.81 15.83 32.70
N ILE A 263 -3.71 16.20 31.42
CA ILE A 263 -4.69 15.84 30.39
C ILE A 263 -4.27 14.51 29.78
N GLU A 264 -4.97 13.44 30.14
CA GLU A 264 -4.74 12.08 29.65
C GLU A 264 -5.29 11.92 28.22
N ASP A 265 -4.58 11.17 27.37
CA ASP A 265 -4.99 10.90 25.99
C ASP A 265 -5.30 12.18 25.16
N ALA A 266 -4.64 13.31 25.45
CA ALA A 266 -4.79 14.57 24.70
C ALA A 266 -4.42 14.41 23.20
N GLY A 267 -3.50 13.50 22.90
CA GLY A 267 -2.86 13.32 21.61
C GLY A 267 -1.89 14.46 21.28
N SER A 268 -0.90 14.17 20.43
CA SER A 268 0.09 15.15 20.00
C SER A 268 0.44 15.07 18.52
N VAL A 269 0.69 16.24 17.90
CA VAL A 269 1.22 16.36 16.54
C VAL A 269 2.41 17.30 16.54
N VAL A 270 3.56 16.82 16.08
CA VAL A 270 4.85 17.54 16.06
C VAL A 270 5.39 17.60 14.63
N LEU A 271 5.61 18.81 14.11
CA LEU A 271 6.33 19.01 12.86
C LEU A 271 7.84 19.05 13.13
N VAL A 272 8.63 18.39 12.29
CA VAL A 272 10.08 18.26 12.46
C VAL A 272 10.81 18.53 11.15
N ASP A 273 11.94 19.23 11.25
CA ASP A 273 12.84 19.52 10.14
C ASP A 273 13.61 18.25 9.74
N GLY A 274 13.46 17.82 8.48
CA GLY A 274 14.06 16.58 7.99
C GLY A 274 15.54 16.65 7.64
N GLU A 275 16.17 17.82 7.78
CA GLU A 275 17.61 18.00 7.58
C GLU A 275 18.36 18.02 8.92
N THR A 276 17.74 18.57 9.95
CA THR A 276 18.38 18.82 11.26
C THR A 276 17.83 17.95 12.39
N GLY A 277 16.65 17.33 12.20
CA GLY A 277 15.94 16.57 13.24
C GLY A 277 15.31 17.45 14.33
N LEU A 278 15.29 18.78 14.14
CA LEU A 278 14.77 19.73 15.11
C LEU A 278 13.28 19.98 14.91
N GLN A 279 12.53 20.05 16.01
CA GLN A 279 11.12 20.42 15.99
C GLN A 279 10.91 21.82 15.38
N ILE A 280 9.91 21.94 14.51
CA ILE A 280 9.44 23.19 13.91
C ILE A 280 8.13 23.60 14.57
N GLY A 281 8.11 24.81 15.15
CA GLY A 281 6.91 25.36 15.78
C GLY A 281 6.53 24.67 17.09
N ALA A 282 5.33 24.97 17.58
CA ALA A 282 4.80 24.37 18.80
C ALA A 282 4.13 23.02 18.52
N THR A 283 4.19 22.11 19.48
CA THR A 283 3.40 20.88 19.44
C THR A 283 1.92 21.20 19.54
N LEU A 284 1.12 20.56 18.70
CA LEU A 284 -0.34 20.58 18.80
C LEU A 284 -0.77 19.52 19.81
N PHE A 285 -1.55 19.91 20.81
CA PHE A 285 -2.18 19.00 21.79
C PHE A 285 -3.69 19.20 21.82
N GLY A 286 -4.41 18.18 22.31
CA GLY A 286 -5.77 18.33 22.83
C GLY A 286 -5.78 19.20 24.10
N ASP A 287 -6.94 19.78 24.39
CA ASP A 287 -7.16 20.60 25.58
C ASP A 287 -8.15 19.98 26.58
N GLN A 288 -8.69 18.80 26.25
CA GLN A 288 -9.51 17.96 27.12
C GLN A 288 -9.04 16.50 27.09
N GLU A 289 -9.47 15.75 28.11
CA GLU A 289 -9.24 14.31 28.22
C GLU A 289 -9.84 13.58 27.01
N ASP A 290 -9.17 12.56 26.51
CA ASP A 290 -9.61 11.73 25.37
C ASP A 290 -9.76 12.46 24.02
N ASP A 291 -9.29 13.70 23.86
CA ASP A 291 -9.32 14.42 22.58
C ASP A 291 -8.56 13.66 21.47
N ARG A 292 -7.49 12.96 21.85
CA ARG A 292 -6.66 12.11 20.99
C ARG A 292 -6.33 12.79 19.66
N ILE A 293 -5.81 14.02 19.72
CA ILE A 293 -5.47 14.79 18.51
C ILE A 293 -4.56 13.97 17.58
N GLY A 294 -4.90 13.94 16.30
CA GLY A 294 -4.20 13.16 15.27
C GLY A 294 -4.56 11.67 15.24
N ARG A 295 -5.65 11.24 15.88
CA ARG A 295 -6.11 9.84 15.85
C ARG A 295 -6.41 9.28 14.45
N LYS A 296 -6.70 10.13 13.46
CA LYS A 296 -6.87 9.74 12.06
C LYS A 296 -5.63 10.03 11.24
N GLU A 297 -5.49 9.28 10.16
CA GLU A 297 -4.39 9.46 9.21
C GLU A 297 -4.32 10.91 8.72
N LEU A 298 -3.11 11.48 8.71
CA LEU A 298 -2.88 12.83 8.22
C LEU A 298 -3.02 12.86 6.71
N ALA A 299 -3.79 13.82 6.19
CA ALA A 299 -3.80 14.08 4.76
C ALA A 299 -2.62 14.99 4.40
N ILE A 300 -1.66 14.45 3.66
CA ILE A 300 -0.53 15.20 3.11
C ILE A 300 -0.93 15.77 1.75
N LEU A 301 -0.85 17.10 1.61
CA LEU A 301 -1.25 17.78 0.39
C LEU A 301 -0.03 18.00 -0.53
N GLY A 302 -0.24 17.92 -1.85
CA GLY A 302 0.83 18.11 -2.85
C GLY A 302 1.51 19.48 -2.81
N ASN A 303 0.91 20.47 -2.13
CA ASN A 303 1.50 21.79 -1.90
C ASN A 303 2.43 21.86 -0.66
N GLY A 304 2.63 20.74 0.04
CA GLY A 304 3.44 20.64 1.25
C GLY A 304 2.73 21.02 2.55
N ASN A 305 1.44 21.35 2.52
CA ASN A 305 0.61 21.47 3.71
C ASN A 305 0.11 20.10 4.18
N TYR A 306 -0.37 20.01 5.42
CA TYR A 306 -0.99 18.79 5.94
C TYR A 306 -2.25 19.09 6.76
N VAL A 307 -3.19 18.15 6.77
CA VAL A 307 -4.45 18.26 7.52
C VAL A 307 -4.44 17.27 8.67
N VAL A 308 -4.73 17.76 9.86
CA VAL A 308 -4.96 16.95 11.06
C VAL A 308 -6.45 16.85 11.27
N THR A 309 -6.98 15.62 11.26
CA THR A 309 -8.36 15.33 11.66
C THR A 309 -8.39 14.54 12.96
N SER A 310 -9.20 15.00 13.89
CA SER A 310 -9.26 14.47 15.25
C SER A 310 -10.72 14.26 15.64
N PRO A 311 -11.33 13.13 15.26
CA PRO A 311 -12.77 12.91 15.50
C PRO A 311 -13.15 12.90 16.98
N SER A 312 -12.22 12.59 17.88
CA SER A 312 -12.48 12.54 19.32
C SER A 312 -12.37 13.89 20.02
N ASP A 313 -11.88 14.92 19.33
CA ASP A 313 -11.66 16.26 19.87
C ASP A 313 -12.96 16.89 20.39
N SER A 314 -12.94 17.39 21.62
CA SER A 314 -14.07 18.06 22.25
C SER A 314 -13.95 19.58 22.09
N HIS A 315 -15.08 20.27 21.95
CA HIS A 315 -15.07 21.72 21.75
C HIS A 315 -16.02 22.43 22.73
N GLY A 316 -15.44 23.12 23.71
CA GLY A 316 -16.23 23.72 24.78
C GLY A 316 -17.02 22.66 25.53
N ASP A 317 -18.35 22.80 25.58
CA ASP A 317 -19.27 21.83 26.21
C ASP A 317 -19.70 20.69 25.27
N ILE A 318 -19.21 20.66 24.02
CA ILE A 318 -19.57 19.64 23.01
C ILE A 318 -18.53 18.53 23.03
N SER A 319 -18.86 17.41 23.68
CA SER A 319 -18.01 16.22 23.71
C SER A 319 -17.91 15.57 22.34
N ARG A 320 -16.70 15.22 21.91
CA ARG A 320 -16.42 14.51 20.65
C ARG A 320 -17.06 15.19 19.43
N ALA A 321 -17.02 16.52 19.38
CA ALA A 321 -17.40 17.31 18.22
C ALA A 321 -16.56 16.91 16.99
N GLY A 322 -15.31 16.50 17.23
CA GLY A 322 -14.29 16.29 16.21
C GLY A 322 -13.75 17.61 15.67
N SER A 323 -12.55 17.57 15.08
CA SER A 323 -11.98 18.75 14.43
C SER A 323 -11.18 18.47 13.17
N ILE A 324 -11.13 19.49 12.31
CA ILE A 324 -10.30 19.56 11.10
C ILE A 324 -9.41 20.80 11.22
N ARG A 325 -8.09 20.61 11.13
CA ARG A 325 -7.09 21.67 11.22
C ARG A 325 -6.08 21.55 10.08
N LEU A 326 -5.91 22.60 9.27
CA LEU A 326 -4.93 22.66 8.19
C LEU A 326 -3.64 23.36 8.67
N PHE A 327 -2.48 22.81 8.34
CA PHE A 327 -1.18 23.34 8.77
C PHE A 327 -0.22 23.53 7.60
N ASN A 328 0.62 24.55 7.71
CA ASN A 328 1.74 24.76 6.79
C ASN A 328 2.91 23.83 7.14
N GLY A 329 3.26 22.90 6.25
CA GLY A 329 4.32 21.91 6.52
C GLY A 329 5.76 22.44 6.53
N ALA A 330 5.97 23.73 6.23
CA ALA A 330 7.29 24.36 6.35
C ALA A 330 7.46 25.11 7.67
N THR A 331 6.37 25.64 8.25
CA THR A 331 6.44 26.56 9.40
C THR A 331 5.70 26.05 10.63
N GLY A 332 4.86 25.02 10.50
CA GLY A 332 4.01 24.49 11.58
C GLY A 332 2.85 25.42 11.95
N VAL A 333 2.64 26.51 11.21
CA VAL A 333 1.57 27.47 11.48
C VAL A 333 0.24 26.95 10.93
N GLN A 334 -0.81 26.99 11.76
CA GLN A 334 -2.17 26.67 11.32
C GLN A 334 -2.66 27.66 10.27
N ILE A 335 -3.29 27.15 9.22
CA ILE A 335 -3.90 27.91 8.13
C ILE A 335 -5.42 27.88 8.32
N GLY A 336 -6.03 29.06 8.38
CA GLY A 336 -7.48 29.18 8.54
C GLY A 336 -7.97 28.84 9.96
N ALA A 337 -9.29 28.86 10.13
CA ALA A 337 -9.92 28.50 11.39
C ALA A 337 -10.08 26.97 11.50
N THR A 338 -10.07 26.47 12.73
CA THR A 338 -10.47 25.08 13.00
C THR A 338 -11.95 24.89 12.68
N VAL A 339 -12.28 23.77 12.05
CA VAL A 339 -13.68 23.35 11.85
C VAL A 339 -14.01 22.30 12.91
N TYR A 340 -15.11 22.49 13.62
CA TYR A 340 -15.63 21.57 14.63
C TYR A 340 -17.03 21.08 14.24
N GLY A 341 -17.44 19.93 14.77
CA GLY A 341 -18.86 19.57 14.84
C GLY A 341 -19.64 20.53 15.75
N ASP A 342 -20.95 20.57 15.59
CA ASP A 342 -21.85 21.45 16.35
C ASP A 342 -22.80 20.70 17.30
N GLN A 343 -22.72 19.36 17.34
CA GLN A 343 -23.41 18.49 18.27
C GLN A 343 -22.48 17.47 18.91
N THR A 344 -22.94 16.92 20.04
CA THR A 344 -22.28 15.81 20.70
C THR A 344 -22.19 14.63 19.74
N ASP A 345 -21.01 14.04 19.65
CA ASP A 345 -20.75 12.84 18.85
C ASP A 345 -20.87 13.02 17.33
N ASP A 346 -20.72 14.25 16.82
CA ASP A 346 -20.58 14.49 15.38
C ASP A 346 -19.33 13.83 14.80
N LEU A 347 -18.28 13.69 15.61
CA LEU A 347 -17.06 12.96 15.25
C LEU A 347 -16.49 13.40 13.89
N ILE A 348 -16.47 14.71 13.60
CA ILE A 348 -16.07 15.21 12.28
C ILE A 348 -14.73 14.62 11.82
N GLY A 349 -14.72 14.06 10.61
CA GLY A 349 -13.58 13.38 10.00
C GLY A 349 -13.42 11.90 10.37
N ASN A 350 -14.41 11.26 11.01
CA ASN A 350 -14.30 9.86 11.44
C ASN A 350 -14.13 8.84 10.29
N ASN A 351 -14.44 9.20 9.05
CA ASN A 351 -14.22 8.34 7.87
C ASN A 351 -13.05 8.81 6.99
N GLY A 352 -12.25 9.75 7.49
CA GLY A 352 -10.95 10.11 6.92
C GLY A 352 -10.93 11.45 6.18
N THR A 353 -9.73 11.79 5.73
CA THR A 353 -9.44 13.00 4.96
C THR A 353 -8.61 12.63 3.75
N PHE A 354 -9.03 13.10 2.58
CA PHE A 354 -8.48 12.67 1.31
C PHE A 354 -7.94 13.89 0.57
N ALA A 355 -6.64 13.90 0.30
CA ALA A 355 -6.02 14.89 -0.55
C ALA A 355 -6.44 14.68 -2.00
N LEU A 356 -6.70 15.76 -2.73
CA LEU A 356 -7.05 15.74 -4.14
C LEU A 356 -5.87 16.26 -4.98
N ASP A 357 -5.70 15.74 -6.19
CA ASP A 357 -4.61 16.11 -7.11
C ASP A 357 -4.59 17.61 -7.47
N ASN A 358 -5.75 18.28 -7.39
CA ASN A 358 -5.86 19.71 -7.62
C ASN A 358 -5.40 20.57 -6.42
N GLY A 359 -4.92 19.94 -5.34
CA GLY A 359 -4.44 20.61 -4.13
C GLY A 359 -5.53 20.93 -3.10
N ASN A 360 -6.78 20.53 -3.35
CA ASN A 360 -7.87 20.58 -2.37
C ASN A 360 -7.87 19.33 -1.50
N TYR A 361 -8.77 19.27 -0.52
CA TYR A 361 -8.99 18.06 0.27
C TYR A 361 -10.47 17.91 0.65
N VAL A 362 -10.90 16.66 0.81
CA VAL A 362 -12.26 16.30 1.22
C VAL A 362 -12.22 15.55 2.55
N VAL A 363 -13.16 15.86 3.44
CA VAL A 363 -13.31 15.21 4.74
C VAL A 363 -14.65 14.48 4.77
N ALA A 364 -14.62 13.20 5.13
CA ALA A 364 -15.80 12.36 5.29
C ALA A 364 -16.08 12.11 6.78
N SER A 365 -17.33 12.36 7.18
CA SER A 365 -17.79 12.32 8.56
C SER A 365 -19.08 11.52 8.62
N ALA A 366 -19.02 10.20 8.44
CA ALA A 366 -20.21 9.36 8.33
C ALA A 366 -21.06 9.34 9.62
N SER A 367 -20.47 9.72 10.78
CA SER A 367 -21.19 9.79 12.05
C SER A 367 -21.77 11.16 12.39
N ASP A 368 -21.64 12.14 11.51
CA ASP A 368 -22.07 13.51 11.74
C ASP A 368 -23.61 13.63 11.88
N ASN A 369 -24.08 14.33 12.92
CA ASN A 369 -25.50 14.60 13.15
C ASN A 369 -25.90 15.94 12.55
N GLU A 370 -25.96 15.99 11.23
CA GLU A 370 -26.17 17.24 10.52
C GLU A 370 -27.67 17.57 10.37
N LYS A 371 -28.03 18.85 10.57
CA LYS A 371 -29.43 19.37 10.48
C LYS A 371 -30.44 18.67 11.38
N GLY A 372 -29.99 18.05 12.47
CA GLY A 372 -30.84 17.38 13.45
C GLY A 372 -31.28 15.98 13.04
N VAL A 373 -30.64 15.41 12.02
CA VAL A 373 -30.81 14.01 11.61
C VAL A 373 -29.64 13.21 12.19
N SER A 374 -29.93 12.13 12.92
CA SER A 374 -28.90 11.39 13.63
C SER A 374 -28.13 10.49 12.67
N TYR A 375 -26.80 10.51 12.72
CA TYR A 375 -25.93 9.77 11.81
C TYR A 375 -26.29 10.00 10.32
N ALA A 376 -26.71 11.22 9.96
CA ALA A 376 -26.94 11.60 8.57
C ALA A 376 -25.65 11.45 7.74
N GLY A 377 -24.52 11.70 8.40
CA GLY A 377 -23.21 11.76 7.78
C GLY A 377 -23.04 13.02 6.94
N SER A 378 -21.78 13.39 6.72
CA SER A 378 -21.46 14.52 5.86
C SER A 378 -20.13 14.39 5.14
N VAL A 379 -20.08 14.97 3.95
CA VAL A 379 -18.85 15.12 3.15
C VAL A 379 -18.63 16.60 2.86
N ARG A 380 -17.46 17.11 3.25
CA ARG A 380 -17.08 18.52 3.15
C ARG A 380 -15.80 18.69 2.32
N LEU A 381 -15.84 19.58 1.33
CA LEU A 381 -14.70 19.90 0.46
C LEU A 381 -14.04 21.22 0.91
N PHE A 382 -12.71 21.28 0.88
CA PHE A 382 -11.94 22.42 1.34
C PHE A 382 -10.79 22.78 0.39
N ASP A 383 -10.47 24.07 0.33
CA ASP A 383 -9.29 24.59 -0.36
C ASP A 383 -8.02 24.31 0.47
N GLY A 384 -7.08 23.55 -0.08
CA GLY A 384 -5.88 23.11 0.65
C GLY A 384 -4.81 24.19 0.84
N LYS A 385 -5.03 25.40 0.35
CA LYS A 385 -4.14 26.55 0.56
C LYS A 385 -4.65 27.50 1.65
N THR A 386 -5.96 27.63 1.78
CA THR A 386 -6.62 28.62 2.65
C THR A 386 -7.41 27.99 3.78
N GLY A 387 -7.74 26.71 3.69
CA GLY A 387 -8.62 26.01 4.64
C GLY A 387 -10.09 26.40 4.50
N ALA A 388 -10.46 27.18 3.48
CA ALA A 388 -11.84 27.61 3.27
C ALA A 388 -12.69 26.46 2.71
N ALA A 389 -13.91 26.31 3.21
CA ALA A 389 -14.88 25.37 2.65
C ALA A 389 -15.25 25.75 1.20
N ILE A 390 -15.38 24.74 0.34
CA ILE A 390 -15.78 24.86 -1.05
C ILE A 390 -17.17 24.23 -1.20
N GLY A 391 -18.15 25.06 -1.58
CA GLY A 391 -19.53 24.60 -1.74
C GLY A 391 -20.23 24.34 -0.40
N SER A 392 -21.39 23.67 -0.48
CA SER A 392 -22.15 23.23 0.68
C SER A 392 -21.78 21.78 1.03
N PRO A 393 -21.88 21.35 2.30
CA PRO A 393 -21.74 19.95 2.65
C PRO A 393 -22.77 19.08 1.92
N ILE A 394 -22.36 17.87 1.54
CA ILE A 394 -23.24 16.80 1.07
C ILE A 394 -23.63 15.99 2.31
N VAL A 395 -24.93 15.79 2.55
CA VAL A 395 -25.49 15.33 3.82
C VAL A 395 -26.65 14.37 3.55
N GLY A 396 -26.80 13.35 4.38
CA GLY A 396 -27.98 12.48 4.38
C GLY A 396 -29.25 13.22 4.78
N ASP A 397 -30.40 12.67 4.44
CA ASP A 397 -31.70 13.24 4.76
C ASP A 397 -32.59 12.33 5.63
N ALA A 398 -32.13 11.11 5.92
CA ALA A 398 -32.70 10.17 6.86
C ALA A 398 -31.69 9.71 7.93
N ASN A 399 -32.23 9.14 9.02
CA ASN A 399 -31.42 8.66 10.12
C ASN A 399 -30.56 7.48 9.66
N ASN A 400 -29.30 7.47 10.07
CA ASN A 400 -28.31 6.44 9.72
C ASN A 400 -27.91 6.36 8.23
N ASP A 401 -28.21 7.37 7.41
CA ASP A 401 -27.72 7.41 6.02
C ASP A 401 -26.20 7.32 5.91
N GLN A 402 -25.49 7.81 6.95
CA GLN A 402 -24.04 7.73 7.08
C GLN A 402 -23.31 8.16 5.80
N ILE A 403 -23.74 9.27 5.20
CA ILE A 403 -23.16 9.76 3.94
C ILE A 403 -21.65 9.92 4.05
N GLY A 404 -20.92 9.37 3.06
CA GLY A 404 -19.46 9.36 3.07
C GLY A 404 -18.87 8.22 3.89
N SER A 405 -19.46 7.02 3.82
CA SER A 405 -18.86 5.83 4.42
C SER A 405 -17.49 5.52 3.81
N ALA A 406 -17.27 5.86 2.53
CA ALA A 406 -15.96 5.92 1.90
C ALA A 406 -15.85 6.98 0.80
N ILE A 407 -14.61 7.36 0.46
CA ILE A 407 -14.28 8.27 -0.63
C ILE A 407 -13.22 7.63 -1.52
N THR A 408 -13.44 7.69 -2.83
CA THR A 408 -12.43 7.33 -3.84
C THR A 408 -12.05 8.57 -4.65
N VAL A 409 -10.78 8.98 -4.57
CA VAL A 409 -10.26 10.10 -5.37
C VAL A 409 -9.98 9.62 -6.81
N LEU A 410 -10.40 10.42 -7.79
CA LEU A 410 -10.14 10.17 -9.20
C LEU A 410 -8.98 11.04 -9.70
N PRO A 411 -8.21 10.57 -10.71
CA PRO A 411 -7.23 11.38 -11.42
C PRO A 411 -7.83 12.71 -11.88
N GLY A 412 -7.10 13.80 -11.63
CA GLY A 412 -7.55 15.14 -11.99
C GLY A 412 -8.40 15.85 -10.92
N GLY A 413 -8.60 15.20 -9.76
CA GLY A 413 -9.09 15.85 -8.55
C GLY A 413 -10.60 15.76 -8.31
N ASN A 414 -11.37 15.10 -9.18
CA ASN A 414 -12.75 14.70 -8.85
C ASN A 414 -12.73 13.54 -7.84
N PHE A 415 -13.85 13.26 -7.21
CA PHE A 415 -13.95 12.14 -6.27
C PHE A 415 -15.33 11.51 -6.27
N VAL A 416 -15.40 10.27 -5.83
CA VAL A 416 -16.61 9.48 -5.70
C VAL A 416 -16.90 9.29 -4.22
N ILE A 417 -18.13 9.60 -3.82
CA ILE A 417 -18.67 9.31 -2.48
C ILE A 417 -19.38 7.97 -2.55
N ILE A 418 -19.08 7.10 -1.59
CA ILE A 418 -19.81 5.86 -1.36
C ILE A 418 -20.51 5.97 -0.02
N SER A 419 -21.79 5.65 0.01
CA SER A 419 -22.64 5.72 1.19
C SER A 419 -23.47 4.45 1.26
N THR A 420 -22.96 3.42 1.93
CA THR A 420 -23.57 2.07 1.93
C THR A 420 -24.89 2.00 2.69
N SER A 421 -25.10 2.85 3.69
CA SER A 421 -26.33 2.85 4.53
C SER A 421 -27.32 3.94 4.12
N ASP A 422 -27.14 4.50 2.93
CA ASP A 422 -27.96 5.60 2.45
C ASP A 422 -29.37 5.12 2.10
N ASN A 423 -30.39 5.71 2.75
CA ASN A 423 -31.79 5.37 2.54
C ASN A 423 -32.39 6.15 1.35
N GLU A 424 -31.80 5.98 0.18
CA GLU A 424 -32.17 6.75 -0.99
C GLU A 424 -33.51 6.26 -1.58
N ASN A 425 -34.35 7.20 -2.02
CA ASN A 425 -35.72 6.94 -2.50
C ASN A 425 -36.64 6.20 -1.52
N GLY A 426 -36.32 6.20 -0.21
CA GLY A 426 -37.11 5.57 0.84
C GLY A 426 -36.92 4.05 0.95
N ILE A 427 -35.85 3.52 0.37
CA ILE A 427 -35.43 2.12 0.48
C ILE A 427 -34.36 2.02 1.55
N GLU A 428 -34.55 1.14 2.53
CA GLU A 428 -33.66 0.99 3.68
C GLU A 428 -32.30 0.42 3.26
N ASP A 429 -31.20 1.09 3.61
CA ASP A 429 -29.83 0.66 3.29
C ASP A 429 -29.61 0.31 1.80
N ALA A 430 -30.33 0.96 0.88
CA ALA A 430 -30.14 0.79 -0.56
C ALA A 430 -28.69 1.12 -0.99
N GLY A 431 -28.12 2.11 -0.30
CA GLY A 431 -26.79 2.61 -0.57
C GLY A 431 -26.73 3.43 -1.87
N SER A 432 -25.66 4.21 -2.00
CA SER A 432 -25.47 5.06 -3.17
C SER A 432 -24.02 5.37 -3.48
N VAL A 433 -23.77 5.68 -4.75
CA VAL A 433 -22.48 6.09 -5.29
C VAL A 433 -22.64 7.40 -6.08
N ARG A 434 -21.93 8.45 -5.65
CA ARG A 434 -22.05 9.81 -6.20
C ARG A 434 -20.72 10.34 -6.71
N LEU A 435 -20.64 10.70 -7.98
CA LEU A 435 -19.48 11.41 -8.56
C LEU A 435 -19.57 12.90 -8.26
N ILE A 436 -18.50 13.50 -7.74
CA ILE A 436 -18.44 14.90 -7.30
C ILE A 436 -17.28 15.63 -7.99
N ASP A 437 -17.55 16.88 -8.41
CA ASP A 437 -16.55 17.81 -8.91
C ASP A 437 -15.69 18.35 -7.75
N GLY A 438 -14.39 18.07 -7.78
CA GLY A 438 -13.48 18.45 -6.69
C GLY A 438 -13.01 19.91 -6.68
N ASN A 439 -13.48 20.73 -7.63
CA ASN A 439 -13.28 22.18 -7.64
C ASN A 439 -14.48 22.94 -7.09
N THR A 440 -15.68 22.36 -7.18
CA THR A 440 -16.93 23.05 -6.85
C THR A 440 -17.75 22.37 -5.74
N GLY A 441 -17.46 21.11 -5.43
CA GLY A 441 -18.22 20.30 -4.48
C GLY A 441 -19.60 19.88 -4.98
N LYS A 442 -19.87 20.00 -6.28
CA LYS A 442 -21.19 19.69 -6.86
C LYS A 442 -21.23 18.28 -7.44
N PRO A 443 -22.36 17.57 -7.33
CA PRO A 443 -22.54 16.30 -8.03
C PRO A 443 -22.42 16.44 -9.55
N ILE A 444 -21.80 15.44 -10.16
CA ILE A 444 -21.70 15.24 -11.61
C ILE A 444 -22.59 14.05 -11.96
N GLY A 445 -23.60 14.28 -12.79
CA GLY A 445 -24.56 13.24 -13.18
C GLY A 445 -25.57 12.91 -12.07
N GLN A 446 -26.25 11.77 -12.22
CA GLN A 446 -27.14 11.20 -11.22
C GLN A 446 -26.39 10.19 -10.36
N PRO A 447 -26.77 9.99 -9.08
CA PRO A 447 -26.24 8.90 -8.28
C PRO A 447 -26.58 7.54 -8.90
N LEU A 448 -25.71 6.56 -8.68
CA LEU A 448 -26.13 5.16 -8.69
C LEU A 448 -26.73 4.84 -7.32
N VAL A 449 -27.82 4.08 -7.30
CA VAL A 449 -28.60 3.78 -6.10
C VAL A 449 -29.08 2.34 -6.16
N GLY A 450 -29.02 1.62 -5.03
CA GLY A 450 -29.70 0.32 -4.91
C GLY A 450 -31.21 0.44 -5.11
N ASN A 451 -31.85 -0.64 -5.51
CA ASN A 451 -33.29 -0.70 -5.79
C ASN A 451 -34.07 -1.62 -4.85
N ASP A 452 -33.37 -2.31 -3.96
CA ASP A 452 -33.91 -3.19 -2.94
C ASP A 452 -33.25 -2.88 -1.58
N ALA A 453 -33.90 -3.35 -0.52
CA ALA A 453 -33.42 -3.07 0.83
C ALA A 453 -32.14 -3.88 1.10
N GLU A 454 -31.18 -3.26 1.80
CA GLU A 454 -29.87 -3.85 2.12
C GLU A 454 -28.91 -4.07 0.94
N ASP A 455 -29.21 -3.54 -0.26
CA ASP A 455 -28.32 -3.59 -1.44
C ASP A 455 -26.92 -3.03 -1.14
N LYS A 456 -26.86 -2.03 -0.26
CA LYS A 456 -25.62 -1.36 0.20
C LYS A 456 -24.70 -1.00 -0.95
N LEU A 457 -25.28 -0.41 -2.00
CA LEU A 457 -24.62 -0.18 -3.27
C LEU A 457 -23.25 0.50 -3.10
N GLY A 458 -22.25 -0.03 -3.82
CA GLY A 458 -20.87 0.42 -3.82
C GLY A 458 -19.98 -0.23 -2.76
N GLY A 459 -20.55 -0.87 -1.73
CA GLY A 459 -19.79 -1.48 -0.64
C GLY A 459 -18.85 -0.51 0.10
N ILE A 460 -18.14 -0.96 1.14
CA ILE A 460 -17.29 -0.04 1.92
C ILE A 460 -16.03 0.42 1.12
N LYS A 461 -15.60 -0.35 0.10
CA LYS A 461 -14.43 -0.05 -0.76
C LYS A 461 -14.62 -0.45 -2.22
N GLY A 462 -15.86 -0.57 -2.69
CA GLY A 462 -16.15 -1.19 -3.99
C GLY A 462 -15.89 -0.30 -5.20
N VAL A 463 -15.30 0.90 -5.06
CA VAL A 463 -14.98 1.75 -6.22
C VAL A 463 -13.51 1.64 -6.60
N TYR A 464 -13.25 1.14 -7.82
CA TYR A 464 -11.92 0.89 -8.37
C TYR A 464 -11.68 1.78 -9.59
N VAL A 465 -10.66 2.63 -9.52
CA VAL A 465 -10.37 3.60 -10.58
C VAL A 465 -9.55 2.94 -11.70
N LEU A 466 -9.95 3.17 -12.94
CA LEU A 466 -9.25 2.71 -14.13
C LEU A 466 -8.33 3.81 -14.67
N ASN A 467 -7.28 3.42 -15.37
CA ASN A 467 -6.27 4.34 -15.92
C ASN A 467 -6.82 5.27 -17.02
N ASN A 468 -7.95 4.93 -17.64
CA ASN A 468 -8.64 5.78 -18.61
C ASN A 468 -9.53 6.85 -17.96
N GLY A 469 -9.61 6.90 -16.63
CA GLY A 469 -10.44 7.83 -15.86
C GLY A 469 -11.86 7.35 -15.61
N ASN A 470 -12.26 6.17 -16.12
CA ASN A 470 -13.48 5.49 -15.69
C ASN A 470 -13.27 4.83 -14.32
N TYR A 471 -14.33 4.34 -13.70
CA TYR A 471 -14.24 3.57 -12.47
C TYR A 471 -15.26 2.42 -12.46
N VAL A 472 -14.95 1.39 -11.70
CA VAL A 472 -15.79 0.20 -11.51
C VAL A 472 -16.38 0.23 -10.11
N VAL A 473 -17.67 -0.06 -9.99
CA VAL A 473 -18.42 -0.15 -8.72
C VAL A 473 -18.80 -1.60 -8.49
N ALA A 474 -18.21 -2.24 -7.47
CA ALA A 474 -18.55 -3.56 -6.99
C ALA A 474 -19.48 -3.46 -5.77
N SER A 475 -20.62 -4.12 -5.84
CA SER A 475 -21.69 -4.08 -4.83
C SER A 475 -22.09 -5.51 -4.50
N PRO A 476 -21.38 -6.20 -3.59
CA PRO A 476 -21.58 -7.63 -3.37
C PRO A 476 -22.92 -8.00 -2.74
N ASN A 477 -23.60 -7.04 -2.11
CA ASN A 477 -24.91 -7.23 -1.46
C ASN A 477 -26.10 -6.82 -2.33
N ASP A 478 -25.84 -6.43 -3.58
CA ASP A 478 -26.88 -5.96 -4.48
C ASP A 478 -27.81 -7.11 -4.88
N ASP A 479 -29.10 -6.94 -4.60
CA ASP A 479 -30.15 -7.85 -5.04
C ASP A 479 -30.52 -7.50 -6.48
N GLU A 480 -30.22 -8.41 -7.40
CA GLU A 480 -30.42 -8.16 -8.82
C GLU A 480 -31.23 -9.28 -9.46
N ASN A 481 -32.14 -8.93 -10.37
CA ASN A 481 -33.02 -9.88 -11.06
C ASN A 481 -33.79 -10.84 -10.12
N SER A 482 -34.17 -10.37 -8.92
CA SER A 482 -34.82 -11.17 -7.87
C SER A 482 -33.96 -12.30 -7.27
N VAL A 483 -32.64 -12.17 -7.37
CA VAL A 483 -31.65 -13.03 -6.72
C VAL A 483 -31.03 -12.27 -5.55
N THR A 484 -31.22 -12.78 -4.33
CA THR A 484 -30.73 -12.13 -3.11
C THR A 484 -29.22 -12.27 -2.97
N ASP A 485 -28.53 -11.19 -2.61
CA ASP A 485 -27.07 -11.07 -2.53
C ASP A 485 -26.40 -11.62 -3.82
N ALA A 486 -27.03 -11.41 -5.00
CA ALA A 486 -26.42 -11.78 -6.28
C ALA A 486 -25.08 -11.06 -6.47
N GLY A 487 -25.04 -9.82 -5.99
CA GLY A 487 -23.96 -8.90 -6.18
C GLY A 487 -23.89 -8.40 -7.61
N SER A 488 -23.26 -7.24 -7.78
CA SER A 488 -23.10 -6.63 -9.09
C SER A 488 -21.80 -5.86 -9.23
N VAL A 489 -21.28 -5.82 -10.45
CA VAL A 489 -20.15 -4.99 -10.85
C VAL A 489 -20.54 -4.12 -12.03
N ARG A 490 -20.45 -2.80 -11.86
CA ARG A 490 -20.85 -1.79 -12.86
C ARG A 490 -19.66 -0.92 -13.27
N LEU A 491 -19.42 -0.78 -14.57
CA LEU A 491 -18.46 0.20 -15.11
C LEU A 491 -19.12 1.57 -15.24
N VAL A 492 -18.42 2.65 -14.90
CA VAL A 492 -18.96 4.01 -14.86
C VAL A 492 -17.99 5.02 -15.48
N ASP A 493 -18.53 5.93 -16.29
CA ASP A 493 -17.78 7.03 -16.92
C ASP A 493 -17.43 8.09 -15.88
N GLY A 494 -16.14 8.25 -15.57
CA GLY A 494 -15.67 9.20 -14.55
C GLY A 494 -15.81 10.68 -14.94
N ARG A 495 -16.27 10.99 -16.15
CA ARG A 495 -16.51 12.37 -16.61
C ARG A 495 -17.94 12.83 -16.38
N ASN A 496 -18.90 11.90 -16.38
CA ASN A 496 -20.33 12.25 -16.33
C ASN A 496 -21.16 11.38 -15.35
N GLY A 497 -20.55 10.36 -14.73
CA GLY A 497 -21.19 9.48 -13.74
C GLY A 497 -22.20 8.49 -14.32
N GLN A 498 -22.24 8.29 -15.64
CA GLN A 498 -23.16 7.34 -16.26
C GLN A 498 -22.55 5.94 -16.30
N GLN A 499 -23.37 4.92 -16.03
CA GLN A 499 -22.98 3.53 -16.24
C GLN A 499 -22.67 3.27 -17.73
N ILE A 500 -21.62 2.47 -17.97
CA ILE A 500 -21.19 2.00 -19.28
C ILE A 500 -21.49 0.50 -19.36
N GLY A 501 -22.26 0.10 -20.37
CA GLY A 501 -22.62 -1.30 -20.59
C GLY A 501 -23.58 -1.86 -19.53
N ASP A 502 -23.81 -3.17 -19.62
CA ASP A 502 -24.62 -3.91 -18.65
C ASP A 502 -23.80 -4.24 -17.40
N ALA A 503 -24.48 -4.41 -16.26
CA ALA A 503 -23.83 -4.85 -15.03
C ALA A 503 -23.45 -6.34 -15.12
N PHE A 504 -22.33 -6.73 -14.52
CA PHE A 504 -22.00 -8.14 -14.27
C PHE A 504 -22.63 -8.57 -12.95
N ILE A 505 -23.57 -9.51 -13.00
CA ILE A 505 -24.48 -9.88 -11.90
C ILE A 505 -24.41 -11.39 -11.65
N GLY A 506 -24.51 -11.82 -10.39
CA GLY A 506 -24.60 -13.23 -10.01
C GLY A 506 -25.92 -13.88 -10.41
N ASP A 507 -25.92 -15.18 -10.68
CA ASP A 507 -27.12 -15.92 -11.11
C ASP A 507 -27.70 -16.85 -10.02
N ASN A 508 -27.06 -16.92 -8.86
CA ASN A 508 -27.50 -17.65 -7.67
C ASN A 508 -27.50 -16.77 -6.41
N GLU A 509 -28.30 -17.20 -5.44
CA GLU A 509 -28.36 -16.56 -4.12
C GLU A 509 -26.97 -16.59 -3.47
N SER A 510 -26.54 -15.45 -2.94
CA SER A 510 -25.23 -15.28 -2.29
C SER A 510 -23.99 -15.47 -3.18
N ASP A 511 -24.11 -15.39 -4.52
CA ASP A 511 -22.93 -15.34 -5.40
C ASP A 511 -22.02 -14.14 -5.07
N ARG A 512 -22.63 -13.04 -4.63
CA ARG A 512 -21.95 -11.83 -4.16
C ARG A 512 -20.85 -11.41 -5.12
N ILE A 513 -21.20 -11.25 -6.40
CA ILE A 513 -20.25 -10.88 -7.45
C ILE A 513 -19.50 -9.59 -7.06
N GLY A 514 -18.17 -9.62 -7.21
CA GLY A 514 -17.27 -8.52 -6.80
C GLY A 514 -16.92 -8.49 -5.31
N SER A 515 -17.24 -9.55 -4.55
CA SER A 515 -16.96 -9.67 -3.10
C SER A 515 -15.48 -9.74 -2.71
N THR A 516 -14.60 -10.14 -3.63
CA THR A 516 -13.18 -10.35 -3.30
C THR A 516 -12.32 -9.15 -3.68
N ASP A 517 -12.16 -8.88 -4.97
CA ASP A 517 -11.31 -7.78 -5.45
C ASP A 517 -11.63 -7.43 -6.91
N VAL A 518 -11.23 -6.22 -7.31
CA VAL A 518 -11.20 -5.79 -8.72
C VAL A 518 -9.84 -5.18 -9.01
N LEU A 519 -9.13 -5.69 -10.02
CA LEU A 519 -7.85 -5.15 -10.46
C LEU A 519 -8.02 -4.34 -11.74
N ALA A 520 -7.71 -3.05 -11.68
CA ALA A 520 -7.51 -2.23 -12.86
C ALA A 520 -6.18 -2.59 -13.54
N LEU A 521 -6.19 -2.78 -14.85
CA LEU A 521 -5.01 -3.11 -15.65
C LEU A 521 -4.51 -1.88 -16.42
N SER A 522 -3.20 -1.81 -16.65
CA SER A 522 -2.51 -0.76 -17.39
C SER A 522 -2.93 -0.66 -18.86
N ASN A 523 -3.43 -1.76 -19.44
CA ASN A 523 -4.01 -1.77 -20.79
C ASN A 523 -5.45 -1.21 -20.87
N GLY A 524 -6.02 -0.77 -19.74
CA GLY A 524 -7.37 -0.21 -19.66
C GLY A 524 -8.47 -1.26 -19.50
N HIS A 525 -8.12 -2.54 -19.28
CA HIS A 525 -9.07 -3.58 -18.88
C HIS A 525 -9.14 -3.66 -17.34
N TYR A 526 -10.05 -4.49 -16.84
CA TYR A 526 -10.11 -4.82 -15.43
C TYR A 526 -10.52 -6.27 -15.20
N VAL A 527 -10.07 -6.83 -14.08
CA VAL A 527 -10.38 -8.20 -13.66
C VAL A 527 -11.26 -8.14 -12.42
N VAL A 528 -12.33 -8.92 -12.40
CA VAL A 528 -13.20 -9.10 -11.23
C VAL A 528 -12.94 -10.48 -10.65
N ILE A 529 -12.74 -10.55 -9.33
CA ILE A 529 -12.77 -11.80 -8.56
C ILE A 529 -14.01 -11.81 -7.66
N SER A 530 -14.72 -12.92 -7.71
CA SER A 530 -15.87 -13.20 -6.85
C SER A 530 -15.65 -14.52 -6.14
N GLY A 531 -15.16 -14.50 -4.89
CA GLY A 531 -14.78 -15.73 -4.19
C GLY A 531 -15.96 -16.61 -3.73
N SER A 532 -17.15 -16.02 -3.63
CA SER A 532 -18.39 -16.71 -3.23
C SER A 532 -19.24 -17.19 -4.40
N ASP A 533 -18.79 -16.96 -5.63
CA ASP A 533 -19.56 -17.28 -6.83
C ASP A 533 -19.82 -18.80 -6.95
N MET A 534 -21.09 -19.18 -7.11
CA MET A 534 -21.51 -20.53 -7.43
C MET A 534 -21.49 -20.75 -8.94
N VAL A 535 -20.48 -21.49 -9.41
CA VAL A 535 -20.34 -21.74 -10.85
C VAL A 535 -20.72 -23.17 -11.18
N ASN A 536 -21.66 -23.35 -12.10
CA ASN A 536 -22.13 -24.67 -12.59
C ASN A 536 -22.58 -25.63 -11.46
N GLY A 537 -23.15 -25.08 -10.38
CA GLY A 537 -23.63 -25.85 -9.22
C GLY A 537 -22.55 -26.25 -8.21
N VAL A 538 -21.33 -25.73 -8.35
CA VAL A 538 -20.26 -25.86 -7.36
C VAL A 538 -20.31 -24.64 -6.45
N ALA A 539 -20.75 -24.85 -5.20
CA ALA A 539 -20.89 -23.79 -4.21
C ALA A 539 -19.52 -23.21 -3.81
N ASP A 540 -19.43 -21.89 -3.73
CA ASP A 540 -18.20 -21.17 -3.41
C ASP A 540 -17.00 -21.60 -4.28
N ALA A 541 -17.25 -21.94 -5.55
CA ALA A 541 -16.20 -22.26 -6.51
C ALA A 541 -15.27 -21.04 -6.72
N GLY A 542 -15.85 -19.85 -6.61
CA GLY A 542 -15.23 -18.60 -6.94
C GLY A 542 -15.04 -18.41 -8.45
N SER A 543 -14.94 -17.16 -8.90
CA SER A 543 -14.72 -16.86 -10.31
C SER A 543 -13.78 -15.71 -10.56
N ILE A 544 -13.12 -15.76 -11.72
CA ILE A 544 -12.25 -14.73 -12.29
C ILE A 544 -12.77 -14.39 -13.68
N GLN A 545 -13.11 -13.11 -13.91
CA GLN A 545 -13.58 -12.63 -15.21
C GLN A 545 -12.87 -11.33 -15.60
N LEU A 546 -12.37 -11.28 -16.85
CA LEU A 546 -11.74 -10.11 -17.45
C LEU A 546 -12.79 -9.27 -18.20
N PHE A 547 -12.68 -7.95 -18.17
CA PHE A 547 -13.59 -7.01 -18.81
C PHE A 547 -12.86 -5.87 -19.52
N ASN A 548 -13.46 -5.38 -20.60
CA ASN A 548 -13.00 -4.17 -21.28
C ASN A 548 -13.42 -2.91 -20.48
N GLY A 549 -12.47 -2.10 -20.04
CA GLY A 549 -12.75 -0.88 -19.24
C GLY A 549 -13.26 0.33 -20.02
N GLU A 550 -13.45 0.21 -21.34
CA GLU A 550 -14.11 1.22 -22.18
C GLU A 550 -15.56 0.83 -22.51
N THR A 551 -15.85 -0.45 -22.75
CA THR A 551 -17.18 -0.92 -23.17
C THR A 551 -17.97 -1.63 -22.08
N GLY A 552 -17.30 -2.13 -21.03
CA GLY A 552 -17.90 -3.00 -20.01
C GLY A 552 -18.12 -4.44 -20.47
N GLU A 553 -17.73 -4.79 -21.70
CA GLU A 553 -17.94 -6.14 -22.23
C GLU A 553 -16.97 -7.15 -21.59
N ALA A 554 -17.50 -8.33 -21.23
CA ALA A 554 -16.70 -9.45 -20.75
C ALA A 554 -15.76 -9.97 -21.86
N ILE A 555 -14.53 -10.29 -21.48
CA ILE A 555 -13.48 -10.83 -22.35
C ILE A 555 -13.21 -12.28 -21.95
N GLY A 556 -13.39 -13.21 -22.88
CA GLY A 556 -13.25 -14.64 -22.63
C GLY A 556 -14.39 -15.20 -21.77
N THR A 557 -14.24 -16.45 -21.33
CA THR A 557 -15.19 -17.10 -20.42
C THR A 557 -14.71 -17.00 -18.97
N PRO A 558 -15.62 -16.95 -17.97
CA PRO A 558 -15.23 -16.96 -16.57
C PRO A 558 -14.39 -18.19 -16.26
N LYS A 559 -13.37 -18.02 -15.43
CA LYS A 559 -12.60 -19.12 -14.85
C LYS A 559 -13.16 -19.37 -13.45
N ALA A 560 -13.35 -20.62 -13.07
CA ALA A 560 -13.95 -20.98 -11.79
C ALA A 560 -13.26 -22.20 -11.18
N GLY A 561 -13.32 -22.31 -9.85
CA GLY A 561 -12.87 -23.50 -9.14
C GLY A 561 -13.68 -24.74 -9.52
N GLU A 562 -13.07 -25.91 -9.44
CA GLU A 562 -13.66 -27.19 -9.79
C GLU A 562 -14.34 -27.92 -8.62
N SER A 563 -14.10 -27.47 -7.39
CA SER A 563 -14.53 -28.09 -6.15
C SER A 563 -15.19 -27.09 -5.21
N GLN A 564 -15.97 -27.63 -4.27
CA GLN A 564 -16.68 -26.82 -3.29
C GLN A 564 -15.68 -26.05 -2.42
N ALA A 565 -15.93 -24.76 -2.23
CA ALA A 565 -15.11 -23.86 -1.41
C ALA A 565 -13.68 -23.63 -1.91
N ASP A 566 -13.38 -23.91 -3.19
CA ASP A 566 -12.11 -23.52 -3.83
C ASP A 566 -11.88 -22.01 -3.77
N GLN A 567 -12.96 -21.24 -3.83
CA GLN A 567 -12.96 -19.78 -3.74
C GLN A 567 -11.90 -19.17 -4.67
N LEU A 568 -11.89 -19.61 -5.93
CA LEU A 568 -10.88 -19.24 -6.90
C LEU A 568 -10.66 -17.72 -6.94
N GLY A 569 -9.40 -17.30 -6.85
CA GLY A 569 -8.97 -15.91 -6.77
C GLY A 569 -8.98 -15.29 -5.38
N ARG A 570 -9.49 -15.99 -4.34
CA ARG A 570 -9.40 -15.51 -2.97
C ARG A 570 -7.95 -15.63 -2.45
N GLY A 571 -7.18 -14.57 -2.62
CA GLY A 571 -5.80 -14.47 -2.16
C GLY A 571 -5.22 -13.11 -2.52
N ASP A 572 -4.43 -13.07 -3.60
CA ASP A 572 -3.75 -11.86 -4.08
C ASP A 572 -3.83 -11.76 -5.61
N MET A 573 -3.76 -10.54 -6.16
CA MET A 573 -3.72 -10.31 -7.59
C MET A 573 -2.76 -9.19 -7.95
N VAL A 574 -1.91 -9.44 -8.94
CA VAL A 574 -0.89 -8.48 -9.39
C VAL A 574 -0.85 -8.44 -10.92
N GLU A 575 -0.88 -7.23 -11.48
CA GLU A 575 -0.53 -7.00 -12.90
C GLU A 575 1.00 -7.00 -13.05
N LEU A 576 1.53 -7.89 -13.89
CA LEU A 576 2.97 -7.94 -14.17
C LEU A 576 3.36 -6.90 -15.21
N ASP A 577 2.61 -6.85 -16.30
CA ASP A 577 2.81 -5.94 -17.42
C ASP A 577 1.48 -5.72 -18.15
N THR A 578 1.49 -4.95 -19.25
CA THR A 578 0.28 -4.62 -20.04
C THR A 578 -0.44 -5.84 -20.63
N ASN A 579 0.20 -7.01 -20.65
CA ASN A 579 -0.26 -8.25 -21.25
C ASN A 579 -0.46 -9.38 -20.24
N HIS A 580 -0.01 -9.25 -18.99
CA HIS A 580 -0.05 -10.34 -18.02
C HIS A 580 -0.48 -9.90 -16.62
N PHE A 581 -1.30 -10.74 -15.98
CA PHE A 581 -1.62 -10.64 -14.56
C PHE A 581 -1.59 -12.02 -13.91
N VAL A 582 -1.33 -12.04 -12.60
CA VAL A 582 -1.22 -13.25 -11.79
C VAL A 582 -2.27 -13.22 -10.70
N VAL A 583 -2.92 -14.35 -10.48
CA VAL A 583 -3.90 -14.55 -9.42
C VAL A 583 -3.41 -15.66 -8.49
N LEU A 584 -3.36 -15.36 -7.20
CA LEU A 584 -3.15 -16.31 -6.11
C LEU A 584 -4.50 -16.65 -5.48
N SER A 585 -4.76 -17.95 -5.32
CA SER A 585 -5.96 -18.50 -4.67
C SER A 585 -5.51 -19.34 -3.48
N THR A 586 -5.86 -18.94 -2.27
CA THR A 586 -5.36 -19.58 -1.04
C THR A 586 -5.98 -20.94 -0.77
N PHE A 587 -7.26 -21.12 -1.12
CA PHE A 587 -8.06 -22.30 -0.73
C PHE A 587 -8.35 -23.26 -1.88
N ASP A 588 -7.67 -23.08 -3.00
CA ASP A 588 -7.93 -23.86 -4.21
C ASP A 588 -7.45 -25.32 -4.07
N ASN A 589 -8.29 -26.27 -4.45
CA ASN A 589 -7.97 -27.70 -4.44
C ASN A 589 -7.17 -28.10 -5.69
N GLU A 590 -5.85 -28.04 -5.62
CA GLU A 590 -4.99 -28.27 -6.79
C GLU A 590 -4.20 -29.57 -6.67
N ASN A 591 -3.98 -30.27 -7.79
CA ASN A 591 -3.25 -31.55 -7.85
C ASN A 591 -3.75 -32.66 -6.89
N GLY A 592 -5.04 -32.62 -6.51
CA GLY A 592 -5.65 -33.61 -5.61
C GLY A 592 -5.34 -33.40 -4.13
N VAL A 593 -4.80 -32.24 -3.76
CA VAL A 593 -4.56 -31.82 -2.38
C VAL A 593 -5.61 -30.77 -1.99
N GLU A 594 -6.31 -31.02 -0.89
CA GLU A 594 -7.35 -30.11 -0.40
C GLU A 594 -6.73 -28.81 0.14
N ASP A 595 -7.29 -27.66 -0.24
CA ASP A 595 -6.84 -26.31 0.14
C ASP A 595 -5.34 -26.09 -0.05
N ALA A 596 -4.70 -26.73 -1.04
CA ALA A 596 -3.29 -26.50 -1.32
C ALA A 596 -3.00 -25.06 -1.75
N GLY A 597 -4.01 -24.43 -2.36
CA GLY A 597 -3.92 -23.15 -3.03
C GLY A 597 -3.14 -23.23 -4.34
N SER A 598 -3.28 -22.19 -5.14
CA SER A 598 -2.72 -22.13 -6.49
C SER A 598 -2.35 -20.71 -6.90
N VAL A 599 -1.37 -20.61 -7.81
CA VAL A 599 -1.03 -19.37 -8.50
C VAL A 599 -1.15 -19.61 -10.00
N ARG A 600 -1.94 -18.76 -10.68
CA ARG A 600 -2.20 -18.85 -12.12
C ARG A 600 -1.86 -17.54 -12.81
N LEU A 601 -1.17 -17.65 -13.94
CA LEU A 601 -0.82 -16.55 -14.83
C LEU A 601 -1.86 -16.45 -15.94
N TYR A 602 -2.32 -15.24 -16.25
CA TYR A 602 -3.33 -14.99 -17.27
C TYR A 602 -2.86 -13.92 -18.26
N ASN A 603 -3.36 -14.02 -19.48
CA ASN A 603 -3.19 -12.97 -20.49
C ASN A 603 -4.21 -11.84 -20.26
N SER A 604 -3.73 -10.62 -20.05
CA SER A 604 -4.52 -9.40 -19.81
C SER A 604 -5.38 -8.94 -21.00
N THR A 605 -5.24 -9.56 -22.18
CA THR A 605 -6.02 -9.22 -23.40
C THR A 605 -7.04 -10.29 -23.76
N SER A 606 -6.74 -11.58 -23.57
CA SER A 606 -7.67 -12.68 -23.90
C SER A 606 -8.38 -13.27 -22.69
N GLY A 607 -7.87 -13.07 -21.47
CA GLY A 607 -8.35 -13.72 -20.24
C GLY A 607 -7.95 -15.20 -20.14
N GLU A 608 -7.14 -15.71 -21.07
CA GLU A 608 -6.70 -17.11 -21.05
C GLU A 608 -5.54 -17.34 -20.10
N GLN A 609 -5.56 -18.48 -19.42
CA GLN A 609 -4.46 -18.91 -18.56
C GLN A 609 -3.23 -19.26 -19.42
N ILE A 610 -2.06 -18.91 -18.92
CA ILE A 610 -0.76 -19.20 -19.54
C ILE A 610 -0.01 -20.21 -18.67
N GLY A 611 0.19 -21.40 -19.22
CA GLY A 611 0.91 -22.48 -18.53
C GLY A 611 0.10 -23.12 -17.40
N ASP A 612 0.75 -24.04 -16.69
CA ASP A 612 0.15 -24.79 -15.58
C ASP A 612 0.14 -23.95 -14.29
N ALA A 613 -0.80 -24.26 -13.39
CA ALA A 613 -0.86 -23.64 -12.07
C ALA A 613 0.34 -24.04 -11.20
N ILE A 614 0.80 -23.13 -10.34
CA ILE A 614 1.76 -23.44 -9.27
C ILE A 614 0.96 -23.73 -8.00
N ALA A 615 1.03 -24.94 -7.48
CA ALA A 615 0.27 -25.38 -6.32
C ALA A 615 1.11 -25.42 -5.02
N GLY A 616 0.42 -25.46 -3.87
CA GLY A 616 0.98 -26.02 -2.65
C GLY A 616 1.27 -27.53 -2.79
N GLU A 617 2.21 -28.04 -2.01
CA GLU A 617 2.53 -29.47 -1.90
C GLU A 617 1.66 -30.16 -0.82
N THR A 618 1.31 -29.44 0.24
CA THR A 618 0.43 -29.89 1.32
C THR A 618 -0.79 -28.95 1.51
N LYS A 619 -1.70 -29.35 2.39
CA LYS A 619 -2.90 -28.59 2.72
C LYS A 619 -2.50 -27.27 3.40
N LEU A 620 -3.05 -26.15 2.93
CA LEU A 620 -2.82 -24.80 3.43
C LEU A 620 -1.37 -24.27 3.24
N ASP A 621 -0.60 -24.84 2.33
CA ASP A 621 0.75 -24.34 1.98
C ASP A 621 0.76 -22.90 1.44
N MET A 622 -0.35 -22.46 0.86
CA MET A 622 -0.55 -21.08 0.38
C MET A 622 -1.21 -20.18 1.42
N LEU A 623 -1.40 -20.66 2.66
CA LEU A 623 -1.85 -19.83 3.76
C LEU A 623 -0.79 -18.76 4.05
N PHE A 624 -1.21 -17.50 4.02
CA PHE A 624 -0.31 -16.33 4.07
C PHE A 624 0.61 -16.14 2.86
N ALA A 625 0.40 -16.85 1.76
CA ALA A 625 1.14 -16.57 0.53
C ALA A 625 0.78 -15.19 -0.03
N TYR A 626 1.72 -14.57 -0.73
CA TYR A 626 1.53 -13.27 -1.38
C TYR A 626 2.48 -13.11 -2.58
N LEU A 627 2.16 -12.15 -3.44
CA LEU A 627 2.91 -11.88 -4.67
C LEU A 627 3.69 -10.58 -4.55
N VAL A 628 4.92 -10.56 -5.06
CA VAL A 628 5.71 -9.33 -5.23
C VAL A 628 6.05 -9.17 -6.71
N LYS A 629 5.53 -8.11 -7.33
CA LYS A 629 5.85 -7.75 -8.72
C LYS A 629 7.33 -7.33 -8.83
N SER A 630 7.99 -7.74 -9.90
CA SER A 630 9.28 -7.15 -10.25
C SER A 630 9.16 -5.68 -10.70
N THR A 631 10.19 -4.86 -10.46
CA THR A 631 10.26 -3.46 -10.90
C THR A 631 10.18 -3.28 -12.41
N ASP A 632 10.72 -4.21 -13.18
CA ASP A 632 10.67 -4.24 -14.64
C ASP A 632 9.41 -4.94 -15.19
N GLY A 633 8.72 -5.73 -14.37
CA GLY A 633 7.56 -6.52 -14.77
C GLY A 633 7.91 -7.86 -15.43
N ASP A 634 9.19 -8.19 -15.57
CA ASP A 634 9.67 -9.37 -16.28
C ASP A 634 9.48 -10.67 -15.48
N TYR A 635 9.22 -10.58 -14.18
CA TYR A 635 8.94 -11.72 -13.30
C TYR A 635 8.12 -11.31 -12.08
N TYR A 636 7.76 -12.28 -11.24
CA TYR A 636 7.23 -12.02 -9.91
C TYR A 636 7.87 -12.95 -8.89
N LEU A 637 7.80 -12.56 -7.62
CA LEU A 637 8.12 -13.44 -6.50
C LEU A 637 6.84 -13.97 -5.90
N LEU A 638 6.83 -15.27 -5.62
CA LEU A 638 5.83 -15.95 -4.83
C LEU A 638 6.47 -16.30 -3.50
N ALA A 639 5.99 -15.68 -2.42
CA ALA A 639 6.34 -16.04 -1.06
C ALA A 639 5.23 -16.89 -0.46
N LYS A 640 5.60 -17.99 0.19
CA LYS A 640 4.71 -18.94 0.86
C LYS A 640 5.24 -19.22 2.26
N PRO A 641 4.97 -18.35 3.25
CA PRO A 641 5.55 -18.49 4.58
C PRO A 641 5.08 -19.75 5.33
N ALA A 642 3.91 -20.29 5.00
CA ALA A 642 3.39 -21.53 5.60
C ALA A 642 3.71 -22.80 4.79
N ALA A 643 4.61 -22.73 3.82
CA ALA A 643 4.91 -23.89 2.99
C ALA A 643 5.71 -24.95 3.76
N ASP A 644 5.29 -26.21 3.66
CA ASP A 644 5.95 -27.36 4.25
C ASP A 644 7.07 -27.89 3.34
N LYS A 645 8.29 -27.40 3.52
CA LYS A 645 9.43 -27.86 2.72
C LYS A 645 10.15 -29.04 3.36
N SER A 646 10.36 -30.11 2.60
CA SER A 646 11.17 -31.28 3.03
C SER A 646 10.73 -31.92 4.35
N ASN A 647 9.41 -31.89 4.65
CA ASN A 647 8.80 -32.33 5.92
C ASN A 647 9.11 -31.43 7.13
N LEU A 648 9.47 -30.17 6.92
CA LEU A 648 9.55 -29.15 7.97
C LEU A 648 8.28 -28.29 7.90
N GLU A 649 7.44 -28.43 8.94
CA GLU A 649 6.19 -27.68 9.10
C GLU A 649 6.46 -26.17 9.08
N ASP A 650 5.70 -25.41 8.28
CA ASP A 650 5.79 -23.95 8.21
C ASP A 650 7.24 -23.41 7.99
N SER A 651 8.10 -24.17 7.31
CA SER A 651 9.49 -23.74 7.04
C SER A 651 9.56 -22.58 6.04
N GLY A 652 8.58 -22.48 5.15
CA GLY A 652 8.45 -21.39 4.20
C GLY A 652 9.18 -21.61 2.88
N GLN A 653 8.78 -20.85 1.86
CA GLN A 653 9.36 -20.92 0.52
C GLN A 653 9.24 -19.57 -0.20
N VAL A 654 10.29 -19.17 -0.92
CA VAL A 654 10.24 -18.05 -1.87
C VAL A 654 10.71 -18.51 -3.25
N ARG A 655 9.91 -18.21 -4.27
CA ARG A 655 10.19 -18.56 -5.66
C ARG A 655 10.12 -17.33 -6.55
N ILE A 656 11.13 -17.16 -7.39
CA ILE A 656 11.10 -16.28 -8.56
C ILE A 656 10.42 -17.03 -9.69
N VAL A 657 9.42 -16.40 -10.30
CA VAL A 657 8.67 -16.96 -11.42
C VAL A 657 8.74 -16.00 -12.59
N ALA A 658 9.47 -16.41 -13.62
CA ALA A 658 9.44 -15.73 -14.91
C ALA A 658 8.23 -16.26 -15.70
N PRO A 659 7.31 -15.40 -16.18
CA PRO A 659 6.29 -15.80 -17.13
C PRO A 659 7.02 -16.41 -18.34
N ALA A 660 6.62 -17.62 -18.74
CA ALA A 660 7.28 -18.34 -19.81
C ALA A 660 7.45 -17.39 -21.00
N SER A 661 8.72 -17.20 -21.44
CA SER A 661 9.08 -16.19 -22.43
C SER A 661 8.03 -16.18 -23.53
N SER A 662 7.27 -15.08 -23.66
CA SER A 662 6.73 -14.74 -24.95
C SER A 662 7.94 -14.73 -25.87
N THR A 663 7.97 -15.67 -26.83
CA THR A 663 8.91 -15.58 -27.94
C THR A 663 9.02 -14.11 -28.35
N PRO A 664 10.23 -13.52 -28.43
CA PRO A 664 10.36 -12.14 -28.89
C PRO A 664 9.62 -12.04 -30.22
N GLN A 665 8.68 -11.10 -30.34
CA GLN A 665 8.05 -10.81 -31.63
C GLN A 665 9.08 -10.33 -32.65
#